data_AF-A0A7H8R3A5-F1
#
_entry.id   AF-A0A7H8R3A5-F1
#
_cell.length_a   1.000
_cell.length_b   1.000
_cell.length_c   1.000
_cell.angle_alpha   90.00
_cell.angle_beta   90.00
_cell.angle_gamma   90.00
#
_symmetry.space_group_name_H-M   'P 1'
#
loop_
_entity.id
_entity.type
_entity.pdbx_description
1 polymer ?
#
loop_
_entity_poly.entity_id
_entity_poly.type
_entity_poly.pdbx_seq_one_letter_code
_entity_poly.pdbx_strand_id
1 'polypeptide(L)'
;MVQAESSAAAARNGLQASTAGAPPDYELPWVEKYRPVFLDDIVGNTETVERLKIIAKDGNMPHVIISGMPGIGKTTSVLCLARQLLGDAYKEAVLELNASDERGIDVVRNRIKGFAQKKVTLPAGRHKLVILDEADSMTPGAQQALRRTMEIYSTTTRFAFACNQSNKIIEPLQSRCAILRYARLTDAQVVKRISQICEAESAKFSEDGIAALVFSAEGDMRQAINNLQSTWAGFGFVSGDNVFRVVDSPHPIKVQAMIKACWDGKVDAALEILNELWGLGYSSHDIISTMFRVTKTIPSLSEHSKLEFIKEIGFTHMRILDGVQTLLQLSGCISKLSAWAIKIATAAVDNSWHPPETSAISDLDLNLDSDGVFGFIFNSSNTPDENYGQYNYCNMPHVRRREYEKAPEGYELVYVEVIHRHHKRTPYQSNTFPTEEYAWNCNDTHLYYYGQPTANTRNSPSTTFWMIEDNPLDVFPVEGFPGSCAFPQITSAGLEDSWQHGRDIFEVYHDLLGFLPDTLDSQKMHFRVTNNVITSQVIGMVIAGMYDVQNNVPLHVQKKGIDSLEPQYPCPGGSYIFDTIKDSDIGSTPWTRHLEKTAELFKSLDLVSGVPPDAKGWHANYDHYFDSLSSRLCHSKPLPCSPGNPSQCISQSQANAVLRLGQWEYSYLYRGAPASLTASTALYGVFVAELAQHIRTQIDILSSPNNDDDSSRVVYTHNVAHDGSISRLLSILQIKNMVWPGMGAELVFELYRNNIQKTQGDQKFSVRVLWGGRVLESSNPELQGSEDGMLRAEKLLEYFDSLVGRGGKSVLGLCR
;
A
#
# COMPACT_ATOMS: atom_id res chain seq x y z
N MET A 1 20.01 -56.21 -31.17
CA MET A 1 19.66 -55.53 -29.91
C MET A 1 20.95 -54.98 -29.33
N VAL A 2 21.34 -53.77 -29.72
CA VAL A 2 22.36 -53.01 -28.99
C VAL A 2 21.68 -52.56 -27.70
N GLN A 3 22.27 -52.86 -26.54
CA GLN A 3 21.78 -52.39 -25.25
C GLN A 3 21.62 -50.87 -25.32
N ALA A 4 20.39 -50.39 -25.11
CA ALA A 4 20.14 -48.97 -24.94
C ALA A 4 20.90 -48.51 -23.69
N GLU A 5 21.98 -47.76 -23.87
CA GLU A 5 22.58 -47.01 -22.78
C GLU A 5 21.48 -46.11 -22.21
N SER A 6 21.12 -46.35 -20.95
CA SER A 6 20.14 -45.52 -20.24
C SER A 6 20.60 -44.06 -20.19
N SER A 7 19.66 -43.11 -20.16
CA SER A 7 19.93 -41.68 -19.98
C SER A 7 20.87 -41.35 -18.80
N ALA A 8 20.88 -42.19 -17.76
CA ALA A 8 21.75 -42.01 -16.60
C ALA A 8 23.25 -42.26 -16.86
N ALA A 9 23.61 -43.07 -17.87
CA ALA A 9 25.02 -43.38 -18.18
C ALA A 9 25.67 -42.30 -19.06
N ALA A 10 24.91 -41.76 -20.04
CA ALA A 10 25.36 -40.67 -20.91
C ALA A 10 25.49 -39.32 -20.16
N ALA A 11 24.73 -39.12 -19.07
CA ALA A 11 24.83 -37.92 -18.25
C ALA A 11 26.12 -37.89 -17.39
N ARG A 12 26.71 -39.04 -17.06
CA ARG A 12 27.93 -39.13 -16.22
C ARG A 12 29.23 -39.14 -17.03
N ASN A 13 29.20 -39.72 -18.23
CA ASN A 13 30.36 -39.78 -19.12
C ASN A 13 30.06 -38.94 -20.36
N GLY A 14 30.57 -37.71 -20.40
CA GLY A 14 30.48 -36.83 -21.57
C GLY A 14 31.04 -37.50 -22.84
N LEU A 15 30.68 -36.97 -24.00
CA LEU A 15 31.13 -37.49 -25.30
C LEU A 15 32.68 -37.49 -25.36
N GLN A 16 33.27 -38.66 -25.62
CA GLN A 16 34.73 -38.78 -25.80
C GLN A 16 35.13 -38.33 -27.21
N ALA A 17 36.25 -37.63 -27.33
CA ALA A 17 36.79 -37.18 -28.61
C ALA A 17 37.14 -38.37 -29.50
N SER A 18 36.73 -38.30 -30.78
CA SER A 18 37.27 -39.16 -31.83
C SER A 18 38.74 -38.80 -32.03
N THR A 19 39.66 -39.61 -31.52
CA THR A 19 41.12 -39.37 -31.54
C THR A 19 41.79 -39.58 -32.89
N ALA A 20 41.04 -39.60 -34.00
CA ALA A 20 41.61 -39.66 -35.34
C ALA A 20 42.13 -38.28 -35.79
N GLY A 21 43.38 -37.96 -35.43
CA GLY A 21 44.15 -36.83 -35.98
C GLY A 21 44.20 -35.55 -35.13
N ALA A 22 43.73 -35.57 -33.88
CA ALA A 22 43.83 -34.44 -32.96
C ALA A 22 45.19 -34.41 -32.20
N PRO A 23 45.72 -33.22 -31.86
CA PRO A 23 46.93 -33.10 -31.06
C PRO A 23 46.78 -33.75 -29.67
N PRO A 24 47.89 -34.19 -29.04
CA PRO A 24 47.87 -35.04 -27.84
C PRO A 24 47.19 -34.42 -26.60
N ASP A 25 46.93 -33.11 -26.57
CA ASP A 25 46.24 -32.39 -25.49
C ASP A 25 44.89 -31.76 -25.91
N TYR A 26 44.25 -32.29 -26.96
CA TYR A 26 42.97 -31.73 -27.42
C TYR A 26 41.80 -32.12 -26.51
N GLU A 27 41.30 -31.17 -25.72
CA GLU A 27 40.07 -31.33 -24.94
C GLU A 27 38.86 -30.73 -25.68
N LEU A 28 37.77 -31.50 -25.76
CA LEU A 28 36.50 -31.02 -26.31
C LEU A 28 35.90 -29.93 -25.40
N PRO A 29 35.48 -28.77 -25.96
CA PRO A 29 34.74 -27.78 -25.20
C PRO A 29 33.52 -28.39 -24.50
N TRP A 30 33.23 -27.98 -23.26
CA TRP A 30 32.15 -28.54 -22.45
C TRP A 30 30.77 -28.37 -23.10
N VAL A 31 30.60 -27.32 -23.89
CA VAL A 31 29.41 -27.08 -24.71
C VAL A 31 29.12 -28.21 -25.71
N GLU A 32 30.16 -28.89 -26.22
CA GLU A 32 30.03 -30.05 -27.10
C GLU A 32 30.14 -31.38 -26.35
N LYS A 33 31.08 -31.49 -25.39
CA LYS A 33 31.28 -32.68 -24.55
C LYS A 33 30.00 -33.09 -23.82
N TYR A 34 29.25 -32.11 -23.32
CA TYR A 34 27.97 -32.30 -22.62
C TYR A 34 26.76 -31.93 -23.46
N ARG A 35 26.88 -31.91 -24.80
CA ARG A 35 25.71 -31.72 -25.67
C ARG A 35 24.73 -32.89 -25.44
N PRO A 36 23.45 -32.63 -25.12
CA PRO A 36 22.42 -33.66 -24.97
C PRO A 36 22.38 -34.62 -26.17
N VAL A 37 22.31 -35.92 -25.89
CA VAL A 37 22.26 -36.98 -26.92
C VAL A 37 20.83 -37.49 -27.09
N PHE A 38 20.06 -37.53 -26.00
CA PHE A 38 18.66 -37.95 -25.97
C PHE A 38 17.74 -36.76 -25.67
N LEU A 39 16.48 -36.86 -26.10
CA LEU A 39 15.46 -35.83 -25.79
C LEU A 39 15.22 -35.68 -24.28
N ASP A 40 15.47 -36.73 -23.48
CA ASP A 40 15.33 -36.70 -22.02
C ASP A 40 16.42 -35.87 -21.32
N ASP A 41 17.56 -35.63 -21.98
CA ASP A 41 18.69 -34.87 -21.44
C ASP A 41 18.52 -33.35 -21.66
N ILE A 42 17.52 -32.94 -22.44
CA ILE A 42 17.25 -31.53 -22.76
C ILE A 42 16.51 -30.87 -21.60
N VAL A 43 17.07 -29.77 -21.09
CA VAL A 43 16.46 -28.99 -20.03
C VAL A 43 15.64 -27.82 -20.58
N GLY A 44 14.47 -27.58 -19.99
CA GLY A 44 13.55 -26.51 -20.35
C GLY A 44 12.67 -26.81 -21.57
N ASN A 45 11.75 -25.89 -21.87
CA ASN A 45 10.75 -26.05 -22.94
C ASN A 45 10.03 -27.41 -22.90
N THR A 46 9.67 -27.87 -21.70
CA THR A 46 9.24 -29.24 -21.40
C THR A 46 8.07 -29.70 -22.27
N GLU A 47 7.07 -28.83 -22.46
CA GLU A 47 5.91 -29.12 -23.32
C GLU A 47 6.33 -29.42 -24.77
N THR A 48 7.21 -28.61 -25.34
CA THR A 48 7.69 -28.78 -26.71
C THR A 48 8.57 -30.03 -26.84
N VAL A 49 9.43 -30.29 -25.86
CA VAL A 49 10.27 -31.50 -25.84
C VAL A 49 9.41 -32.76 -25.73
N GLU A 50 8.35 -32.74 -24.91
CA GLU A 50 7.44 -33.88 -24.77
C GLU A 50 6.68 -34.18 -26.08
N ARG A 51 6.25 -33.14 -26.80
CA ARG A 51 5.68 -33.30 -28.16
C ARG A 51 6.68 -33.95 -29.12
N LEU A 52 7.96 -33.58 -29.04
CA LEU A 52 9.01 -34.22 -29.84
C LEU A 52 9.21 -35.69 -29.47
N LYS A 53 9.09 -36.07 -28.19
CA LYS A 53 9.16 -37.48 -27.76
C LYS A 53 8.01 -38.32 -28.31
N ILE A 54 6.80 -37.76 -28.31
CA ILE A 54 5.63 -38.42 -28.93
C ILE A 54 5.89 -38.64 -30.43
N ILE A 55 6.39 -37.62 -31.13
CA ILE A 55 6.76 -37.72 -32.54
C ILE A 55 7.86 -38.78 -32.77
N ALA A 56 8.86 -38.84 -31.89
CA ALA A 56 9.93 -39.83 -31.96
C ALA A 56 9.41 -41.27 -31.80
N LYS A 57 8.37 -41.46 -31.00
CA LYS A 57 7.70 -42.75 -30.78
C LYS A 57 6.84 -43.15 -31.98
N ASP A 58 5.95 -42.25 -32.41
CA ASP A 58 4.98 -42.52 -33.48
C ASP A 58 5.63 -42.58 -34.88
N GLY A 59 6.72 -41.84 -35.10
CA GLY A 59 7.49 -41.84 -36.34
C GLY A 59 6.98 -40.88 -37.43
N ASN A 60 5.69 -40.53 -37.44
CA ASN A 60 5.10 -39.64 -38.44
C ASN A 60 5.37 -38.15 -38.17
N MET A 61 6.63 -37.74 -38.23
CA MET A 61 7.08 -36.37 -37.97
C MET A 61 6.62 -35.39 -39.09
N PRO A 62 5.79 -34.37 -38.83
CA PRO A 62 5.51 -33.31 -39.82
C PRO A 62 6.78 -32.54 -40.18
N HIS A 63 6.75 -31.67 -41.20
CA HIS A 63 7.83 -30.69 -41.31
C HIS A 63 7.77 -29.76 -40.07
N VAL A 64 8.91 -29.42 -39.49
CA VAL A 64 8.96 -28.62 -38.24
C VAL A 64 9.85 -27.41 -38.41
N ILE A 65 9.44 -26.29 -37.80
CA ILE A 65 10.26 -25.10 -37.62
C ILE A 65 10.41 -24.89 -36.11
N ILE A 66 11.63 -25.01 -35.60
CA ILE A 66 11.96 -24.69 -34.21
C ILE A 66 12.55 -23.28 -34.18
N SER A 67 11.84 -22.35 -33.53
CA SER A 67 12.26 -20.94 -33.43
C SER A 67 12.38 -20.47 -31.99
N GLY A 68 13.34 -19.59 -31.72
CA GLY A 68 13.56 -18.99 -30.39
C GLY A 68 14.99 -18.46 -30.23
N MET A 69 15.28 -17.86 -29.07
CA MET A 69 16.58 -17.24 -28.77
C MET A 69 17.79 -18.20 -28.90
N PRO A 70 19.02 -17.68 -29.03
CA PRO A 70 20.24 -18.51 -29.03
C PRO A 70 20.38 -19.37 -27.77
N GLY A 71 21.11 -20.48 -27.87
CA GLY A 71 21.53 -21.26 -26.70
C GLY A 71 20.46 -22.04 -25.91
N ILE A 72 19.20 -22.04 -26.34
CA ILE A 72 18.09 -22.74 -25.65
C ILE A 72 17.84 -24.18 -26.13
N GLY A 73 18.75 -24.77 -26.92
CA GLY A 73 18.69 -26.18 -27.30
C GLY A 73 18.00 -26.52 -28.64
N LYS A 74 17.71 -25.56 -29.51
CA LYS A 74 17.00 -25.79 -30.79
C LYS A 74 17.65 -26.85 -31.68
N THR A 75 18.90 -26.65 -32.08
CA THR A 75 19.67 -27.59 -32.91
C THR A 75 19.79 -28.96 -32.22
N THR A 76 20.10 -28.94 -30.93
CA THR A 76 20.22 -30.15 -30.11
C THR A 76 18.93 -30.97 -30.12
N SER A 77 17.76 -30.33 -29.99
CA SER A 77 16.46 -31.01 -30.04
C SER A 77 16.21 -31.70 -31.38
N VAL A 78 16.55 -31.06 -32.50
CA VAL A 78 16.40 -31.67 -33.83
C VAL A 78 17.33 -32.86 -34.00
N LEU A 79 18.59 -32.74 -33.57
CA LEU A 79 19.57 -33.83 -33.66
C LEU A 79 19.17 -35.02 -32.77
N CYS A 80 18.70 -34.77 -31.54
CA CYS A 80 18.21 -35.81 -30.64
C CYS A 80 16.98 -36.53 -31.24
N LEU A 81 16.04 -35.76 -31.78
CA LEU A 81 14.86 -36.30 -32.47
C LEU A 81 15.28 -37.18 -33.66
N ALA A 82 16.22 -36.72 -34.48
CA ALA A 82 16.72 -37.44 -35.63
C ALA A 82 17.38 -38.77 -35.25
N ARG A 83 18.19 -38.79 -34.18
CA ARG A 83 18.81 -40.01 -33.64
C ARG A 83 17.77 -41.00 -33.14
N GLN A 84 16.79 -40.55 -32.37
CA GLN A 84 15.71 -41.43 -31.88
C GLN A 84 14.78 -41.91 -33.01
N LEU A 85 14.59 -41.11 -34.07
CA LEU A 85 13.76 -41.48 -35.21
C LEU A 85 14.43 -42.50 -36.14
N LEU A 86 15.75 -42.41 -36.35
CA LEU A 86 16.42 -43.16 -37.41
C LEU A 86 17.41 -44.20 -36.89
N GLY A 87 17.85 -44.11 -35.62
CA GLY A 87 18.77 -45.06 -35.01
C GLY A 87 20.01 -45.28 -35.88
N ASP A 88 20.29 -46.53 -36.22
CA ASP A 88 21.43 -46.92 -37.05
C ASP A 88 21.39 -46.31 -38.47
N ALA A 89 20.19 -45.99 -38.99
CA ALA A 89 20.03 -45.38 -40.30
C ALA A 89 20.33 -43.87 -40.33
N TYR A 90 20.69 -43.25 -39.19
CA TYR A 90 20.97 -41.81 -39.08
C TYR A 90 21.96 -41.31 -40.15
N LYS A 91 23.08 -42.02 -40.34
CA LYS A 91 24.14 -41.60 -41.28
C LYS A 91 23.68 -41.59 -42.75
N GLU A 92 22.73 -42.45 -43.11
CA GLU A 92 22.27 -42.58 -44.49
C GLU A 92 20.99 -41.77 -44.79
N ALA A 93 20.19 -41.52 -43.75
CA ALA A 93 18.84 -40.95 -43.84
C ALA A 93 18.70 -39.53 -43.26
N VAL A 94 19.77 -38.94 -42.72
CA VAL A 94 19.82 -37.53 -42.30
C VAL A 94 20.76 -36.74 -43.21
N LEU A 95 20.29 -35.59 -43.68
CA LEU A 95 21.11 -34.56 -44.32
C LEU A 95 21.09 -33.31 -43.44
N GLU A 96 22.19 -33.05 -42.76
CA GLU A 96 22.41 -31.82 -41.99
C GLU A 96 23.12 -30.79 -42.88
N LEU A 97 22.58 -29.58 -42.94
CA LEU A 97 23.21 -28.44 -43.59
C LEU A 97 23.11 -27.24 -42.66
N ASN A 98 24.23 -26.55 -42.46
CA ASN A 98 24.22 -25.23 -41.87
C ASN A 98 23.89 -24.22 -42.97
N ALA A 99 22.75 -23.55 -42.84
CA ALA A 99 22.23 -22.71 -43.90
C ALA A 99 22.98 -21.38 -44.03
N SER A 100 23.80 -20.97 -43.06
CA SER A 100 24.68 -19.81 -43.16
C SER A 100 25.88 -20.03 -44.09
N ASP A 101 26.38 -21.26 -44.20
CA ASP A 101 27.48 -21.62 -45.10
C ASP A 101 26.97 -21.96 -46.51
N GLU A 102 25.85 -22.70 -46.58
CA GLU A 102 25.30 -23.22 -47.85
C GLU A 102 24.03 -22.47 -48.32
N ARG A 103 24.13 -21.14 -48.44
CA ARG A 103 23.03 -20.19 -48.69
C ARG A 103 22.41 -20.21 -50.10
N GLY A 104 23.06 -20.88 -51.05
CA GLY A 104 22.80 -20.76 -52.49
C GLY A 104 21.55 -21.52 -52.96
N ILE A 105 20.82 -20.94 -53.92
CA ILE A 105 19.69 -21.61 -54.59
C ILE A 105 20.10 -22.94 -55.25
N ASP A 106 21.37 -23.06 -55.65
CA ASP A 106 21.91 -24.26 -56.30
C ASP A 106 22.07 -25.45 -55.34
N VAL A 107 22.39 -25.19 -54.07
CA VAL A 107 22.43 -26.24 -53.03
C VAL A 107 21.04 -26.85 -52.84
N VAL A 108 20.02 -25.98 -52.81
CA VAL A 108 18.62 -26.41 -52.73
C VAL A 108 18.22 -27.24 -53.95
N ARG A 109 18.54 -26.75 -55.15
CA ARG A 109 18.12 -27.38 -56.42
C ARG A 109 18.83 -28.70 -56.70
N ASN A 110 20.06 -28.86 -56.23
CA ASN A 110 20.89 -30.04 -56.53
C ASN A 110 21.04 -30.95 -55.32
N ARG A 111 21.66 -30.49 -54.22
CA ARG A 111 22.00 -31.32 -53.07
C ARG A 111 20.77 -31.76 -52.28
N ILE A 112 19.92 -30.81 -51.89
CA ILE A 112 18.70 -31.11 -51.12
C ILE A 112 17.71 -31.91 -51.97
N LYS A 113 17.49 -31.49 -53.22
CA LYS A 113 16.62 -32.23 -54.15
C LYS A 113 17.13 -33.64 -54.44
N GLY A 114 18.43 -33.80 -54.68
CA GLY A 114 19.06 -35.11 -54.91
C GLY A 114 18.92 -36.03 -53.70
N PHE A 115 19.11 -35.51 -52.49
CA PHE A 115 18.87 -36.26 -51.27
C PHE A 115 17.39 -36.64 -51.08
N ALA A 116 16.46 -35.72 -51.38
CA ALA A 116 15.02 -36.01 -51.35
C ALA A 116 14.62 -37.10 -52.36
N GLN A 117 15.30 -37.19 -53.51
CA GLN A 117 15.10 -38.23 -54.52
C GLN A 117 15.77 -39.58 -54.19
N LYS A 118 16.85 -39.59 -53.41
CA LYS A 118 17.57 -40.82 -53.03
C LYS A 118 16.65 -41.81 -52.32
N LYS A 119 16.54 -43.05 -52.80
CA LYS A 119 15.74 -44.08 -52.13
C LYS A 119 16.54 -44.69 -50.97
N VAL A 120 15.97 -44.64 -49.76
CA VAL A 120 16.51 -45.26 -48.54
C VAL A 120 15.41 -46.10 -47.92
N THR A 121 15.70 -47.35 -47.57
CA THR A 121 14.73 -48.27 -46.96
C THR A 121 14.68 -48.00 -45.47
N LEU A 122 13.56 -47.48 -44.97
CA LEU A 122 13.34 -47.17 -43.57
C LEU A 122 12.17 -48.00 -43.00
N PRO A 123 12.12 -48.22 -41.66
CA PRO A 123 10.98 -48.85 -41.01
C PRO A 123 9.67 -48.12 -41.27
N ALA A 124 8.54 -48.82 -41.13
CA ALA A 124 7.21 -48.25 -41.35
C ALA A 124 7.00 -46.98 -40.51
N GLY A 125 6.50 -45.92 -41.15
CA GLY A 125 6.26 -44.62 -40.52
C GLY A 125 7.50 -43.72 -40.38
N ARG A 126 8.72 -44.20 -40.68
CA ARG A 126 9.96 -43.39 -40.62
C ARG A 126 10.30 -42.79 -41.98
N HIS A 127 10.80 -41.56 -41.98
CA HIS A 127 11.09 -40.77 -43.17
C HIS A 127 12.53 -40.26 -43.11
N LYS A 128 13.15 -40.00 -44.26
CA LYS A 128 14.43 -39.28 -44.30
C LYS A 128 14.24 -37.88 -43.72
N LEU A 129 15.29 -37.31 -43.15
CA LEU A 129 15.24 -36.00 -42.52
C LEU A 129 16.28 -35.06 -43.11
N VAL A 130 15.85 -33.87 -43.52
CA VAL A 130 16.73 -32.75 -43.88
C VAL A 130 16.69 -31.74 -42.75
N ILE A 131 17.85 -31.48 -42.13
CA ILE A 131 18.03 -30.52 -41.06
C ILE A 131 18.70 -29.29 -41.65
N LEU A 132 18.03 -28.15 -41.54
CA LEU A 132 18.53 -26.84 -41.96
C LEU A 132 18.69 -25.98 -40.71
N ASP A 133 19.91 -25.92 -40.18
CA ASP A 133 20.22 -25.02 -39.07
C ASP A 133 20.46 -23.60 -39.58
N GLU A 134 20.21 -22.61 -38.73
CA GLU A 134 20.28 -21.17 -39.07
C GLU A 134 19.47 -20.81 -40.33
N ALA A 135 18.27 -21.39 -40.46
CA ALA A 135 17.42 -21.24 -41.65
C ALA A 135 16.99 -19.79 -41.91
N ASP A 136 17.04 -18.91 -40.91
CA ASP A 136 16.82 -17.47 -41.01
C ASP A 136 17.93 -16.73 -41.78
N SER A 137 19.07 -17.37 -42.01
CA SER A 137 20.16 -16.89 -42.87
C SER A 137 20.00 -17.27 -44.35
N MET A 138 18.98 -18.07 -44.71
CA MET A 138 18.70 -18.43 -46.10
C MET A 138 18.12 -17.27 -46.89
N THR A 139 18.58 -17.10 -48.13
CA THR A 139 18.00 -16.12 -49.05
C THR A 139 16.53 -16.46 -49.37
N PRO A 140 15.64 -15.47 -49.55
CA PRO A 140 14.25 -15.73 -49.94
C PRO A 140 14.13 -16.57 -51.21
N GLY A 141 15.04 -16.40 -52.18
CA GLY A 141 15.07 -17.20 -53.41
C GLY A 141 15.36 -18.68 -53.17
N ALA A 142 16.28 -19.01 -52.26
CA ALA A 142 16.56 -20.39 -51.86
C ALA A 142 15.37 -21.02 -51.12
N GLN A 143 14.72 -20.25 -50.24
CA GLN A 143 13.51 -20.69 -49.54
C GLN A 143 12.34 -20.96 -50.51
N GLN A 144 12.13 -20.11 -51.52
CA GLN A 144 11.11 -20.34 -52.55
C GLN A 144 11.39 -21.62 -53.37
N ALA A 145 12.66 -21.91 -53.65
CA ALA A 145 13.06 -23.13 -54.35
C ALA A 145 12.83 -24.42 -53.52
N LEU A 146 12.84 -24.33 -52.18
CA LEU A 146 12.57 -25.46 -51.29
C LEU A 146 11.10 -25.88 -51.29
N ARG A 147 10.17 -24.93 -51.44
CA ARG A 147 8.72 -25.13 -51.29
C ARG A 147 8.19 -26.36 -52.05
N ARG A 148 8.49 -26.45 -53.35
CA ARG A 148 8.01 -27.53 -54.21
C ARG A 148 8.64 -28.89 -53.85
N THR A 149 9.91 -28.89 -53.43
CA THR A 149 10.61 -30.12 -53.01
C THR A 149 9.98 -30.69 -51.74
N MET A 150 9.62 -29.83 -50.79
CA MET A 150 8.95 -30.24 -49.55
C MET A 150 7.57 -30.86 -49.82
N GLU A 151 6.80 -30.29 -50.75
CA GLU A 151 5.49 -30.83 -51.13
C GLU A 151 5.59 -32.20 -51.81
N ILE A 152 6.41 -32.29 -52.88
CA ILE A 152 6.48 -33.48 -53.73
C ILE A 152 7.03 -34.70 -52.96
N TYR A 153 8.03 -34.49 -52.10
CA TYR A 153 8.73 -35.59 -51.42
C TYR A 153 8.31 -35.77 -49.96
N SER A 154 7.23 -35.12 -49.50
CA SER A 154 6.71 -35.20 -48.12
C SER A 154 6.45 -36.63 -47.62
N THR A 155 6.11 -37.56 -48.53
CA THR A 155 5.86 -38.98 -48.24
C THR A 155 7.13 -39.77 -47.90
N THR A 156 8.32 -39.27 -48.23
CA THR A 156 9.60 -39.98 -48.01
C THR A 156 10.64 -39.16 -47.27
N THR A 157 10.50 -37.83 -47.27
CA THR A 157 11.47 -36.88 -46.73
C THR A 157 10.74 -35.81 -45.92
N ARG A 158 11.19 -35.58 -44.69
CA ARG A 158 10.70 -34.51 -43.80
C ARG A 158 11.81 -33.49 -43.59
N PHE A 159 11.42 -32.26 -43.26
CA PHE A 159 12.33 -31.13 -43.09
C PHE A 159 12.19 -30.59 -41.67
N ALA A 160 13.33 -30.28 -41.04
CA ALA A 160 13.42 -29.60 -39.76
C ALA A 160 14.27 -28.34 -39.92
N PHE A 161 13.66 -27.19 -39.63
CA PHE A 161 14.33 -25.90 -39.68
C PHE A 161 14.60 -25.44 -38.25
N ALA A 162 15.82 -25.02 -37.95
CA ALA A 162 16.14 -24.30 -36.72
C ALA A 162 16.49 -22.85 -37.07
N CYS A 163 15.86 -21.88 -36.41
CA CYS A 163 16.12 -20.46 -36.65
C CYS A 163 15.95 -19.63 -35.37
N ASN A 164 16.55 -18.44 -35.33
CA ASN A 164 16.29 -17.51 -34.23
C ASN A 164 15.02 -16.68 -34.49
N GLN A 165 14.85 -16.26 -35.74
CA GLN A 165 13.79 -15.36 -36.17
C GLN A 165 12.82 -16.05 -37.15
N SER A 166 11.65 -16.47 -36.67
CA SER A 166 10.65 -17.14 -37.51
C SER A 166 10.12 -16.25 -38.64
N ASN A 167 10.09 -14.92 -38.45
CA ASN A 167 9.64 -13.95 -39.46
C ASN A 167 10.55 -13.86 -40.69
N LYS A 168 11.80 -14.31 -40.61
CA LYS A 168 12.72 -14.41 -41.76
C LYS A 168 12.47 -15.65 -42.64
N ILE A 169 11.64 -16.58 -42.18
CA ILE A 169 11.18 -17.72 -42.98
C ILE A 169 9.94 -17.29 -43.76
N ILE A 170 9.91 -17.52 -45.07
CA ILE A 170 8.77 -17.13 -45.92
C ILE A 170 7.49 -17.88 -45.51
N GLU A 171 6.35 -17.20 -45.57
CA GLU A 171 5.04 -17.75 -45.24
C GLU A 171 4.68 -19.06 -45.98
N PRO A 172 5.07 -19.26 -47.26
CA PRO A 172 4.87 -20.54 -47.93
C PRO A 172 5.58 -21.74 -47.28
N LEU A 173 6.73 -21.54 -46.61
CA LEU A 173 7.37 -22.62 -45.86
C LEU A 173 6.71 -22.81 -44.49
N GLN A 174 6.38 -21.71 -43.81
CA GLN A 174 5.70 -21.74 -42.50
C GLN A 174 4.36 -22.49 -42.58
N SER A 175 3.54 -22.23 -43.59
CA SER A 175 2.25 -22.91 -43.80
C SER A 175 2.33 -24.42 -44.01
N ARG A 176 3.53 -24.97 -44.28
CA ARG A 176 3.78 -26.40 -44.51
C ARG A 176 4.48 -27.06 -43.32
N CYS A 177 4.78 -26.30 -42.27
CA CYS A 177 5.53 -26.78 -41.11
C CYS A 177 4.76 -26.51 -39.81
N ALA A 178 4.90 -27.42 -38.84
CA ALA A 178 4.53 -27.17 -37.46
C ALA A 178 5.56 -26.22 -36.82
N ILE A 179 5.12 -25.07 -36.34
CA ILE A 179 5.99 -24.07 -35.70
C ILE A 179 6.06 -24.36 -34.20
N LEU A 180 7.23 -24.74 -33.72
CA LEU A 180 7.56 -24.99 -32.33
C LEU A 180 8.37 -23.81 -31.79
N ARG A 181 7.81 -23.08 -30.83
CA ARG A 181 8.48 -21.91 -30.22
C ARG A 181 9.17 -22.34 -28.93
N TYR A 182 10.46 -21.99 -28.81
CA TYR A 182 11.24 -22.18 -27.60
C TYR A 182 11.40 -20.84 -26.88
N ALA A 183 11.19 -20.86 -25.56
CA ALA A 183 11.45 -19.76 -24.64
C ALA A 183 12.87 -19.84 -24.05
N ARG A 184 13.32 -18.73 -23.47
CA ARG A 184 14.53 -18.69 -22.63
C ARG A 184 14.38 -19.68 -21.46
N LEU A 185 15.49 -20.26 -21.06
CA LEU A 185 15.51 -21.16 -19.92
C LEU A 185 15.33 -20.37 -18.62
N THR A 186 14.57 -20.92 -17.69
CA THR A 186 14.46 -20.37 -16.34
C THR A 186 15.75 -20.60 -15.57
N ASP A 187 16.04 -19.75 -14.59
CA ASP A 187 17.23 -19.84 -13.74
C ASP A 187 17.39 -21.24 -13.11
N ALA A 188 16.31 -21.83 -12.59
CA ALA A 188 16.32 -23.18 -12.03
C ALA A 188 16.73 -24.26 -13.04
N GLN A 189 16.34 -24.12 -14.31
CA GLN A 189 16.72 -25.05 -15.38
C GLN A 189 18.20 -24.91 -15.75
N VAL A 190 18.73 -23.68 -15.73
CA VAL A 190 20.14 -23.40 -15.97
C VAL A 190 21.00 -23.98 -14.85
N VAL A 191 20.65 -23.69 -13.59
CA VAL A 191 21.32 -24.22 -12.40
C VAL A 191 21.37 -25.74 -12.40
N LYS A 192 20.25 -26.41 -12.74
CA LYS A 192 20.18 -27.87 -12.80
C LYS A 192 21.23 -28.45 -13.75
N ARG A 193 21.40 -27.88 -14.94
CA ARG A 193 22.36 -28.39 -15.92
C ARG A 193 23.81 -28.05 -15.56
N ILE A 194 24.06 -26.84 -15.06
CA ILE A 194 25.38 -26.43 -14.56
C ILE A 194 25.85 -27.38 -13.45
N SER A 195 24.98 -27.68 -12.48
CA SER A 195 25.32 -28.54 -11.34
C SER A 195 25.73 -29.96 -11.80
N GLN A 196 25.02 -30.52 -12.79
CA GLN A 196 25.37 -31.82 -13.38
C GLN A 196 26.76 -31.81 -14.03
N ILE A 197 27.12 -30.73 -14.72
CA ILE A 197 28.44 -30.58 -15.36
C ILE A 197 29.53 -30.42 -14.29
N CYS A 198 29.27 -29.60 -13.25
CA CYS A 198 30.21 -29.44 -12.15
C CYS A 198 30.48 -30.77 -11.41
N GLU A 199 29.46 -31.59 -11.17
CA GLU A 199 29.61 -32.92 -10.60
C GLU A 199 30.44 -33.84 -11.50
N ALA A 200 30.19 -33.82 -12.81
CA ALA A 200 30.89 -34.68 -13.77
C ALA A 200 32.37 -34.29 -13.95
N GLU A 201 32.70 -33.00 -13.92
CA GLU A 201 34.07 -32.49 -14.04
C GLU A 201 34.78 -32.35 -12.69
N SER A 202 34.10 -32.67 -11.57
CA SER A 202 34.59 -32.41 -10.21
C SER A 202 35.03 -30.95 -9.99
N ALA A 203 34.34 -30.01 -10.64
CA ALA A 203 34.62 -28.58 -10.55
C ALA A 203 34.14 -28.02 -9.21
N LYS A 204 35.03 -27.34 -8.48
CA LYS A 204 34.69 -26.67 -7.22
C LYS A 204 34.04 -25.32 -7.49
N PHE A 205 32.88 -25.08 -6.90
CA PHE A 205 32.11 -23.85 -7.05
C PHE A 205 31.53 -23.38 -5.71
N SER A 206 31.13 -22.12 -5.66
CA SER A 206 30.32 -21.54 -4.59
C SER A 206 28.93 -21.14 -5.11
N GLU A 207 27.97 -20.98 -4.21
CA GLU A 207 26.58 -20.64 -4.58
C GLU A 207 26.49 -19.27 -5.29
N ASP A 208 27.28 -18.29 -4.87
CA ASP A 208 27.40 -16.98 -5.52
C ASP A 208 28.01 -17.09 -6.93
N GLY A 209 28.92 -18.05 -7.15
CA GLY A 209 29.49 -18.33 -8.48
C GLY A 209 28.44 -18.88 -9.45
N ILE A 210 27.59 -19.80 -9.00
CA ILE A 210 26.46 -20.29 -9.80
C ILE A 210 25.47 -19.17 -10.09
N ALA A 211 25.13 -18.35 -9.08
CA ALA A 211 24.24 -17.21 -9.26
C ALA A 211 24.80 -16.20 -10.28
N ALA A 212 26.10 -15.92 -10.24
CA ALA A 212 26.78 -15.06 -11.21
C ALA A 212 26.73 -15.63 -12.64
N LEU A 213 26.93 -16.95 -12.81
CA LEU A 213 26.82 -17.60 -14.11
C LEU A 213 25.41 -17.48 -14.69
N VAL A 214 24.38 -17.75 -13.87
CA VAL A 214 22.98 -17.63 -14.26
C VAL A 214 22.64 -16.19 -14.66
N PHE A 215 23.06 -15.22 -13.83
CA PHE A 215 22.88 -13.80 -14.11
C PHE A 215 23.54 -13.38 -15.43
N SER A 216 24.75 -13.88 -15.72
CA SER A 216 25.47 -13.58 -16.96
C SER A 216 24.88 -14.25 -18.21
N ALA A 217 24.19 -15.37 -18.05
CA ALA A 217 23.71 -16.21 -19.15
C ALA A 217 22.32 -15.82 -19.65
N GLU A 218 21.49 -15.19 -18.82
CA GLU A 218 20.12 -14.76 -19.15
C GLU A 218 19.26 -15.85 -19.86
N GLY A 219 19.42 -17.11 -19.46
CA GLY A 219 18.70 -18.24 -20.05
C GLY A 219 19.34 -18.85 -21.32
N ASP A 220 20.53 -18.40 -21.74
CA ASP A 220 21.37 -19.06 -22.76
C ASP A 220 22.27 -20.11 -22.09
N MET A 221 21.96 -21.40 -22.32
CA MET A 221 22.73 -22.50 -21.73
C MET A 221 24.16 -22.59 -22.28
N ARG A 222 24.35 -22.27 -23.56
CA ARG A 222 25.67 -22.35 -24.20
C ARG A 222 26.61 -21.32 -23.58
N GLN A 223 26.13 -20.10 -23.38
CA GLN A 223 26.88 -19.04 -22.72
C GLN A 223 27.21 -19.42 -21.27
N ALA A 224 26.24 -19.96 -20.53
CA ALA A 224 26.44 -20.40 -19.15
C ALA A 224 27.56 -21.45 -19.03
N ILE A 225 27.54 -22.48 -19.89
CA ILE A 225 28.55 -23.55 -19.90
C ILE A 225 29.92 -23.02 -20.33
N ASN A 226 29.96 -22.13 -21.32
CA ASN A 226 31.22 -21.54 -21.79
C ASN A 226 31.88 -20.67 -20.70
N ASN A 227 31.08 -19.86 -20.00
CA ASN A 227 31.54 -19.05 -18.87
C ASN A 227 32.02 -19.94 -17.72
N LEU A 228 31.31 -21.03 -17.43
CA LEU A 228 31.70 -22.02 -16.42
C LEU A 228 33.07 -22.64 -16.76
N GLN A 229 33.24 -23.15 -17.97
CA GLN A 229 34.50 -23.78 -18.41
C GLN A 229 35.66 -22.78 -18.37
N SER A 230 35.44 -21.56 -18.87
CA SER A 230 36.45 -20.50 -18.90
C SER A 230 36.87 -20.08 -17.48
N THR A 231 35.90 -19.99 -16.55
CA THR A 231 36.18 -19.67 -15.13
C THR A 231 36.95 -20.79 -14.45
N TRP A 232 36.57 -22.04 -14.70
CA TRP A 232 37.27 -23.20 -14.16
C TRP A 232 38.70 -23.31 -14.71
N ALA A 233 38.88 -23.20 -16.02
CA ALA A 233 40.20 -23.27 -16.65
C ALA A 233 41.13 -22.13 -16.24
N GLY A 234 40.58 -20.92 -16.02
CA GLY A 234 41.36 -19.74 -15.62
C GLY A 234 41.75 -19.72 -14.14
N PHE A 235 40.86 -20.14 -13.24
CA PHE A 235 41.01 -19.90 -11.80
C PHE A 235 40.92 -21.17 -10.92
N GLY A 236 40.47 -22.31 -11.45
CA GLY A 236 40.31 -23.56 -10.69
C GLY A 236 39.28 -23.51 -9.57
N PHE A 237 38.49 -22.43 -9.46
CA PHE A 237 37.38 -22.28 -8.52
C PHE A 237 36.36 -21.28 -9.08
N VAL A 238 35.09 -21.69 -9.10
CA VAL A 238 33.98 -20.89 -9.66
C VAL A 238 33.31 -20.09 -8.54
N SER A 239 33.76 -18.84 -8.36
CA SER A 239 33.17 -17.84 -7.45
C SER A 239 32.56 -16.66 -8.23
N GLY A 240 31.71 -15.86 -7.58
CA GLY A 240 31.10 -14.69 -8.22
C GLY A 240 32.13 -13.72 -8.81
N ASP A 241 33.19 -13.41 -8.04
CA ASP A 241 34.28 -12.54 -8.49
C ASP A 241 35.02 -13.10 -9.72
N ASN A 242 35.33 -14.40 -9.73
CA ASN A 242 36.03 -15.04 -10.84
C ASN A 242 35.16 -15.07 -12.10
N VAL A 243 33.85 -15.33 -11.95
CA VAL A 243 32.91 -15.33 -13.08
C VAL A 243 32.83 -13.94 -13.70
N PHE A 244 32.64 -12.87 -12.92
CA PHE A 244 32.55 -11.51 -13.47
C PHE A 244 33.86 -11.01 -14.07
N ARG A 245 35.02 -11.51 -13.63
CA ARG A 245 36.32 -11.25 -14.26
C ARG A 245 36.45 -11.91 -15.64
N VAL A 246 35.91 -13.11 -15.82
CA VAL A 246 35.93 -13.81 -17.12
C VAL A 246 34.91 -13.22 -18.09
N VAL A 247 33.72 -12.87 -17.60
CA VAL A 247 32.64 -12.29 -18.42
C VAL A 247 32.93 -10.82 -18.76
N ASP A 248 33.84 -10.18 -18.03
CA ASP A 248 34.24 -8.78 -18.19
C ASP A 248 33.03 -7.82 -18.18
N SER A 249 32.14 -8.02 -17.20
CA SER A 249 30.95 -7.19 -17.00
C SER A 249 31.00 -6.49 -15.66
N PRO A 250 30.44 -5.26 -15.55
CA PRO A 250 30.34 -4.55 -14.28
C PRO A 250 29.68 -5.40 -13.19
N HIS A 251 30.30 -5.44 -12.01
CA HIS A 251 29.78 -6.21 -10.89
C HIS A 251 28.37 -5.71 -10.48
N PRO A 252 27.33 -6.57 -10.42
CA PRO A 252 25.95 -6.15 -10.16
C PRO A 252 25.78 -5.37 -8.86
N ILE A 253 26.50 -5.74 -7.80
CA ILE A 253 26.49 -5.04 -6.50
C ILE A 253 26.91 -3.57 -6.64
N LYS A 254 27.94 -3.25 -7.44
CA LYS A 254 28.37 -1.86 -7.65
C LYS A 254 27.31 -1.06 -8.40
N VAL A 255 26.74 -1.66 -9.43
CA VAL A 255 25.66 -1.05 -10.22
C VAL A 255 24.38 -0.86 -9.38
N GLN A 256 24.09 -1.79 -8.47
CA GLN A 256 22.98 -1.69 -7.53
C GLN A 256 23.20 -0.55 -6.53
N ALA A 257 24.41 -0.41 -6.00
CA ALA A 257 24.78 0.71 -5.14
C ALA A 257 24.65 2.05 -5.88
N MET A 258 25.06 2.11 -7.15
CA MET A 258 24.90 3.29 -8.01
C MET A 258 23.42 3.66 -8.22
N ILE A 259 22.56 2.70 -8.58
CA ILE A 259 21.12 2.95 -8.76
C ILE A 259 20.46 3.37 -7.44
N LYS A 260 20.87 2.77 -6.31
CA LYS A 260 20.38 3.17 -4.99
C LYS A 260 20.82 4.59 -4.62
N ALA A 261 22.05 4.98 -4.93
CA ALA A 261 22.51 6.36 -4.74
C ALA A 261 21.71 7.35 -5.59
N CYS A 262 21.33 6.99 -6.83
CA CYS A 262 20.41 7.80 -7.64
C CYS A 262 19.04 7.94 -6.97
N TRP A 263 18.50 6.86 -6.42
CA TRP A 263 17.20 6.86 -5.71
C TRP A 263 17.22 7.71 -4.45
N ASP A 264 18.32 7.70 -3.69
CA ASP A 264 18.50 8.55 -2.51
C ASP A 264 18.77 10.03 -2.87
N GLY A 265 18.77 10.39 -4.16
CA GLY A 265 19.09 11.74 -4.63
C GLY A 265 20.57 12.14 -4.50
N LYS A 266 21.46 11.20 -4.17
CA LYS A 266 22.90 11.42 -3.98
C LYS A 266 23.65 11.28 -5.30
N VAL A 267 23.47 12.29 -6.17
CA VAL A 267 24.04 12.32 -7.54
C VAL A 267 25.56 12.13 -7.53
N ASP A 268 26.27 12.82 -6.65
CA ASP A 268 27.74 12.80 -6.63
C ASP A 268 28.27 11.40 -6.31
N ALA A 269 27.69 10.73 -5.32
CA ALA A 269 28.04 9.35 -4.97
C ALA A 269 27.77 8.37 -6.12
N ALA A 270 26.66 8.55 -6.86
CA ALA A 270 26.37 7.73 -8.03
C ALA A 270 27.38 7.98 -9.18
N LEU A 271 27.78 9.24 -9.39
CA LEU A 271 28.78 9.60 -10.41
C LEU A 271 30.18 9.10 -10.05
N GLU A 272 30.56 9.08 -8.77
CA GLU A 272 31.82 8.48 -8.31
C GLU A 272 31.89 6.99 -8.67
N ILE A 273 30.81 6.22 -8.41
CA ILE A 273 30.74 4.81 -8.77
C ILE A 273 30.79 4.62 -10.30
N LEU A 274 30.12 5.49 -11.06
CA LEU A 274 30.20 5.46 -12.53
C LEU A 274 31.63 5.71 -13.02
N ASN A 275 32.32 6.70 -12.45
CA ASN A 275 33.70 7.02 -12.81
C ASN A 275 34.65 5.87 -12.46
N GLU A 276 34.41 5.18 -11.34
CA GLU A 276 35.15 3.97 -10.99
C GLU A 276 34.95 2.87 -12.05
N LEU A 277 33.71 2.57 -12.42
CA LEU A 277 33.39 1.58 -13.46
C LEU A 277 34.00 1.97 -14.82
N TRP A 278 33.94 3.24 -15.19
CA TRP A 278 34.55 3.74 -16.40
C TRP A 278 36.08 3.67 -16.37
N GLY A 279 36.70 3.97 -15.21
CA GLY A 279 38.14 3.88 -15.01
C GLY A 279 38.69 2.46 -15.07
N LEU A 280 37.86 1.45 -14.78
CA LEU A 280 38.18 0.04 -14.98
C LEU A 280 38.15 -0.39 -16.45
N GLY A 281 37.69 0.46 -17.36
CA GLY A 281 37.69 0.22 -18.80
C GLY A 281 36.42 -0.47 -19.33
N TYR A 282 35.36 -0.61 -18.52
CA TYR A 282 34.09 -1.17 -18.99
C TYR A 282 33.48 -0.30 -20.09
N SER A 283 32.93 -0.96 -21.13
CA SER A 283 32.29 -0.23 -22.22
C SER A 283 31.00 0.44 -21.75
N SER A 284 30.62 1.55 -22.41
CA SER A 284 29.35 2.23 -22.13
C SER A 284 28.13 1.32 -22.29
N HIS A 285 28.21 0.40 -23.24
CA HIS A 285 27.19 -0.60 -23.51
C HIS A 285 27.04 -1.60 -22.35
N ASP A 286 28.16 -2.08 -21.78
CA ASP A 286 28.12 -3.05 -20.69
C ASP A 286 27.61 -2.43 -19.38
N ILE A 287 27.96 -1.16 -19.14
CA ILE A 287 27.45 -0.39 -18.00
C ILE A 287 25.93 -0.22 -18.12
N ILE A 288 25.43 0.30 -19.25
CA ILE A 288 23.99 0.58 -19.39
C ILE A 288 23.15 -0.70 -19.45
N SER A 289 23.66 -1.77 -20.08
CA SER A 289 22.99 -3.06 -20.11
C SER A 289 22.91 -3.68 -18.71
N THR A 290 23.98 -3.56 -17.92
CA THR A 290 23.97 -4.02 -16.53
C THR A 290 23.05 -3.16 -15.65
N MET A 291 23.01 -1.84 -15.85
CA MET A 291 22.04 -0.97 -15.18
C MET A 291 20.60 -1.42 -15.46
N PHE A 292 20.26 -1.73 -16.71
CA PHE A 292 18.93 -2.21 -17.07
C PHE A 292 18.58 -3.52 -16.33
N ARG A 293 19.51 -4.49 -16.31
CA ARG A 293 19.32 -5.79 -15.62
C ARG A 293 19.12 -5.63 -14.11
N VAL A 294 19.94 -4.79 -13.48
CA VAL A 294 19.89 -4.56 -12.03
C VAL A 294 18.61 -3.82 -11.65
N THR A 295 18.21 -2.78 -12.39
CA THR A 295 16.96 -2.04 -12.11
C THR A 295 15.72 -2.94 -12.20
N LYS A 296 15.70 -3.92 -13.12
CA LYS A 296 14.59 -4.86 -13.24
C LYS A 296 14.43 -5.78 -12.02
N THR A 297 15.53 -6.06 -11.31
CA THR A 297 15.57 -7.04 -10.21
C THR A 297 15.69 -6.41 -8.83
N ILE A 298 15.87 -5.09 -8.73
CA ILE A 298 16.08 -4.40 -7.45
C ILE A 298 14.78 -4.38 -6.61
N PRO A 299 14.77 -4.90 -5.36
CA PRO A 299 13.56 -4.95 -4.54
C PRO A 299 13.25 -3.63 -3.81
N SER A 300 14.22 -2.71 -3.70
CA SER A 300 14.05 -1.46 -2.93
C SER A 300 13.23 -0.37 -3.63
N LEU A 301 12.93 -0.52 -4.92
CA LEU A 301 12.15 0.44 -5.70
C LEU A 301 10.70 -0.05 -5.86
N SER A 302 9.74 0.87 -5.82
CA SER A 302 8.35 0.57 -6.21
C SER A 302 8.24 0.27 -7.71
N GLU A 303 7.23 -0.48 -8.13
CA GLU A 303 7.06 -0.86 -9.55
C GLU A 303 6.95 0.35 -10.48
N HIS A 304 6.23 1.40 -10.07
CA HIS A 304 6.18 2.66 -10.83
C HIS A 304 7.57 3.28 -11.02
N SER A 305 8.39 3.28 -9.96
CA SER A 305 9.75 3.82 -9.99
C SER A 305 10.69 3.01 -10.87
N LYS A 306 10.58 1.68 -10.83
CA LYS A 306 11.34 0.81 -11.73
C LYS A 306 11.04 1.12 -13.18
N LEU A 307 9.76 1.31 -13.53
CA LEU A 307 9.35 1.57 -14.92
C LEU A 307 9.92 2.90 -15.44
N GLU A 308 9.87 3.98 -14.65
CA GLU A 308 10.45 5.27 -15.06
C GLU A 308 11.99 5.20 -15.13
N PHE A 309 12.64 4.50 -14.20
CA PHE A 309 14.09 4.27 -14.28
C PHE A 309 14.47 3.46 -15.52
N ILE A 310 13.74 2.38 -15.80
CA ILE A 310 13.93 1.54 -16.99
C ILE A 310 13.74 2.34 -18.28
N LYS A 311 12.75 3.24 -18.31
CA LYS A 311 12.50 4.11 -19.45
C LYS A 311 13.67 5.05 -19.73
N GLU A 312 14.20 5.74 -18.73
CA GLU A 312 15.37 6.61 -18.91
C GLU A 312 16.65 5.83 -19.24
N ILE A 313 16.88 4.67 -18.62
CA ILE A 313 17.97 3.76 -18.98
C ILE A 313 17.83 3.30 -20.44
N GLY A 314 16.61 2.95 -20.87
CA GLY A 314 16.31 2.53 -22.24
C GLY A 314 16.58 3.63 -23.27
N PHE A 315 16.18 4.87 -23.01
CA PHE A 315 16.48 6.00 -23.89
C PHE A 315 17.99 6.26 -24.02
N THR A 316 18.73 6.17 -22.92
CA THR A 316 20.20 6.28 -22.94
C THR A 316 20.83 5.11 -23.71
N HIS A 317 20.32 3.89 -23.51
CA HIS A 317 20.80 2.70 -24.20
C HIS A 317 20.63 2.85 -25.72
N MET A 318 19.49 3.34 -26.20
CA MET A 318 19.28 3.61 -27.63
C MET A 318 20.29 4.63 -28.19
N ARG A 319 20.56 5.72 -27.46
CA ARG A 319 21.55 6.74 -27.89
C ARG A 319 22.97 6.20 -27.96
N ILE A 320 23.32 5.28 -27.06
CA ILE A 320 24.61 4.56 -27.09
C ILE A 320 24.70 3.67 -28.34
N LEU A 321 23.61 2.98 -28.69
CA LEU A 321 23.53 2.15 -29.91
C LEU A 321 23.56 2.96 -31.21
N ASP A 322 23.04 4.19 -31.21
CA ASP A 322 23.15 5.14 -32.32
C ASP A 322 24.59 5.69 -32.52
N GLY A 323 25.53 5.30 -31.64
CA GLY A 323 26.96 5.58 -31.76
C GLY A 323 27.51 6.62 -30.77
N VAL A 324 26.66 7.21 -29.91
CA VAL A 324 27.09 8.24 -28.94
C VAL A 324 27.57 7.58 -27.63
N GLN A 325 28.70 6.88 -27.70
CA GLN A 325 29.25 6.06 -26.60
C GLN A 325 30.16 6.87 -25.65
N THR A 326 29.61 7.87 -24.97
CA THR A 326 30.41 8.77 -24.10
C THR A 326 30.02 8.66 -22.64
N LEU A 327 31.00 8.89 -21.75
CA LEU A 327 30.76 9.03 -20.31
C LEU A 327 29.67 10.07 -20.01
N LEU A 328 29.61 11.15 -20.81
CA LEU A 328 28.58 12.19 -20.68
C LEU A 328 27.15 11.65 -20.84
N GLN A 329 26.90 10.68 -21.72
CA GLN A 329 25.56 10.08 -21.85
C GLN A 329 25.19 9.28 -20.59
N LEU A 330 26.13 8.53 -20.03
CA LEU A 330 25.93 7.77 -18.79
C LEU A 330 25.74 8.69 -17.59
N SER A 331 26.56 9.74 -17.45
CA SER A 331 26.39 10.76 -16.42
C SER A 331 25.05 11.46 -16.55
N GLY A 332 24.64 11.81 -17.77
CA GLY A 332 23.31 12.39 -18.03
C GLY A 332 22.16 11.46 -17.65
N CYS A 333 22.32 10.15 -17.84
CA CYS A 333 21.35 9.16 -17.37
C CYS A 333 21.26 9.17 -15.83
N ILE A 334 22.38 9.09 -15.13
CA ILE A 334 22.43 9.14 -13.65
C ILE A 334 21.78 10.42 -13.11
N SER A 335 22.09 11.57 -13.71
CA SER A 335 21.52 12.85 -13.32
C SER A 335 20.01 12.88 -13.52
N LYS A 336 19.47 12.32 -14.61
CA LYS A 336 18.01 12.23 -14.82
C LYS A 336 17.32 11.28 -13.85
N LEU A 337 17.92 10.12 -13.58
CA LEU A 337 17.39 9.17 -12.60
C LEU A 337 17.29 9.82 -11.21
N SER A 338 18.35 10.54 -10.83
CA SER A 338 18.40 11.26 -9.55
C SER A 338 17.46 12.47 -9.52
N ALA A 339 17.33 13.20 -10.62
CA ALA A 339 16.39 14.32 -10.73
C ALA A 339 14.94 13.85 -10.62
N TRP A 340 14.62 12.67 -11.16
CA TRP A 340 13.30 12.05 -10.99
C TRP A 340 13.05 11.66 -9.53
N ALA A 341 14.05 11.07 -8.85
CA ALA A 341 13.96 10.73 -7.44
C ALA A 341 13.80 11.98 -6.55
N ILE A 342 14.58 13.03 -6.80
CA ILE A 342 14.45 14.34 -6.15
C ILE A 342 13.06 14.91 -6.41
N LYS A 343 12.56 14.87 -7.65
CA LYS A 343 11.24 15.38 -8.00
C LYS A 343 10.11 14.67 -7.25
N ILE A 344 10.26 13.40 -6.92
CA ILE A 344 9.30 12.67 -6.06
C ILE A 344 9.48 13.05 -4.60
N ALA A 345 10.71 13.14 -4.11
CA ALA A 345 10.98 13.60 -2.74
C ALA A 345 10.56 15.06 -2.52
N THR A 346 10.53 15.88 -3.57
CA THR A 346 10.08 17.27 -3.57
C THR A 346 8.70 17.45 -4.20
N ALA A 347 8.01 16.36 -4.57
CA ALA A 347 6.62 16.47 -5.01
C ALA A 347 5.85 16.99 -3.80
N ALA A 348 5.21 18.15 -3.94
CA ALA A 348 4.39 18.69 -2.88
C ALA A 348 3.38 17.62 -2.46
N VAL A 349 3.36 17.28 -1.16
CA VAL A 349 2.33 16.41 -0.61
C VAL A 349 0.98 16.97 -1.02
N ASP A 350 0.14 16.12 -1.60
CA ASP A 350 -1.16 16.54 -2.08
C ASP A 350 -2.03 16.99 -0.91
N ASN A 351 -2.15 18.30 -0.77
CA ASN A 351 -2.94 18.95 0.27
C ASN A 351 -4.30 19.43 -0.25
N SER A 352 -4.67 19.04 -1.47
CA SER A 352 -5.96 19.37 -2.04
C SER A 352 -7.09 18.62 -1.33
N TRP A 353 -8.29 19.16 -1.44
CA TRP A 353 -9.50 18.50 -0.96
C TRP A 353 -9.86 17.36 -1.92
N HIS A 354 -9.97 16.16 -1.36
CA HIS A 354 -10.50 14.97 -2.03
C HIS A 354 -11.95 14.78 -1.57
N PRO A 355 -12.91 14.51 -2.47
CA PRO A 355 -14.29 14.28 -2.09
C PRO A 355 -14.45 13.05 -1.18
N PRO A 356 -15.38 13.08 -0.20
CA PRO A 356 -15.73 11.91 0.58
C PRO A 356 -16.43 10.85 -0.29
N GLU A 357 -16.58 9.64 0.25
CA GLU A 357 -17.30 8.56 -0.41
C GLU A 357 -18.80 8.91 -0.52
N THR A 358 -19.37 8.67 -1.70
CA THR A 358 -20.82 8.84 -1.92
C THR A 358 -21.57 7.71 -1.21
N SER A 359 -22.44 8.07 -0.28
CA SER A 359 -23.25 7.15 0.52
C SER A 359 -24.62 7.76 0.82
N ALA A 360 -25.52 6.99 1.44
CA ALA A 360 -26.81 7.51 1.92
C ALA A 360 -26.67 8.61 2.99
N ILE A 361 -25.47 8.79 3.56
CA ILE A 361 -25.15 9.84 4.52
C ILE A 361 -24.67 11.11 3.80
N SER A 362 -23.86 10.99 2.74
CA SER A 362 -23.26 12.15 2.05
C SER A 362 -24.11 12.69 0.89
N ASP A 363 -24.98 11.88 0.30
CA ASP A 363 -25.89 12.30 -0.77
C ASP A 363 -27.27 12.68 -0.22
N LEU A 364 -27.72 13.90 -0.51
CA LEU A 364 -28.97 14.46 0.01
C LEU A 364 -30.21 13.72 -0.52
N ASP A 365 -30.22 13.35 -1.79
CA ASP A 365 -31.37 12.71 -2.41
C ASP A 365 -31.52 11.27 -1.87
N LEU A 366 -30.41 10.53 -1.77
CA LEU A 366 -30.42 9.21 -1.12
C LEU A 366 -30.78 9.27 0.37
N ASN A 367 -30.34 10.32 1.09
CA ASN A 367 -30.65 10.50 2.51
C ASN A 367 -32.16 10.68 2.75
N LEU A 368 -32.80 11.51 1.92
CA LEU A 368 -34.23 11.80 1.99
C LEU A 368 -35.09 10.60 1.61
N ASP A 369 -34.64 9.79 0.64
CA ASP A 369 -35.34 8.57 0.19
C ASP A 369 -35.11 7.38 1.14
N SER A 370 -34.20 7.50 2.12
CA SER A 370 -33.90 6.43 3.08
C SER A 370 -34.91 6.37 4.22
N ASP A 371 -35.21 5.15 4.68
CA ASP A 371 -35.99 4.89 5.90
C ASP A 371 -35.08 4.60 7.11
N GLY A 372 -35.59 4.82 8.32
CA GLY A 372 -34.86 4.51 9.57
C GLY A 372 -33.65 5.41 9.82
N VAL A 373 -32.53 4.87 10.29
CA VAL A 373 -31.33 5.65 10.64
C VAL A 373 -30.04 4.98 10.16
N PHE A 374 -30.03 4.41 8.96
CA PHE A 374 -28.87 3.67 8.40
C PHE A 374 -28.42 2.47 9.25
N GLY A 375 -29.33 1.92 10.06
CA GLY A 375 -29.02 0.89 11.06
C GLY A 375 -28.24 1.42 12.26
N PHE A 376 -28.04 2.72 12.42
CA PHE A 376 -27.35 3.30 13.57
C PHE A 376 -28.15 3.18 14.85
N ILE A 377 -27.44 3.19 15.99
CA ILE A 377 -28.04 3.14 17.32
C ILE A 377 -28.10 4.54 17.92
N PHE A 378 -29.29 4.95 18.37
CA PHE A 378 -29.54 6.26 18.99
C PHE A 378 -30.29 6.18 20.32
N ASN A 379 -30.60 4.97 20.80
CA ASN A 379 -31.49 4.75 21.93
C ASN A 379 -30.88 3.89 23.06
N SER A 380 -29.60 3.53 22.95
CA SER A 380 -28.91 2.66 23.91
C SER A 380 -27.40 2.89 23.85
N SER A 381 -26.72 2.91 25.01
CA SER A 381 -25.25 2.86 25.08
C SER A 381 -24.68 1.45 24.94
N ASN A 382 -25.51 0.43 25.07
CA ASN A 382 -25.08 -0.95 24.94
C ASN A 382 -25.18 -1.39 23.47
N THR A 383 -24.03 -1.76 22.91
CA THR A 383 -23.89 -2.40 21.60
C THR A 383 -23.48 -3.86 21.84
N PRO A 384 -24.29 -4.85 21.43
CA PRO A 384 -23.92 -6.26 21.58
C PRO A 384 -22.58 -6.55 20.90
N ASP A 385 -21.77 -7.43 21.51
CA ASP A 385 -20.42 -7.77 21.02
C ASP A 385 -20.39 -8.20 19.54
N GLU A 386 -21.41 -8.93 19.07
CA GLU A 386 -21.51 -9.39 17.69
C GLU A 386 -21.65 -8.24 16.67
N ASN A 387 -22.15 -7.09 17.13
CA ASN A 387 -22.38 -5.89 16.33
C ASN A 387 -21.42 -4.75 16.71
N TYR A 388 -20.39 -5.02 17.53
CA TYR A 388 -19.46 -3.99 17.98
C TYR A 388 -18.70 -3.39 16.78
N GLY A 389 -18.56 -2.06 16.78
CA GLY A 389 -18.09 -1.28 15.62
C GLY A 389 -19.19 -0.78 14.69
N GLN A 390 -20.46 -1.13 14.93
CA GLN A 390 -21.60 -0.40 14.40
C GLN A 390 -21.68 1.00 15.02
N TYR A 391 -22.03 2.01 14.23
CA TYR A 391 -22.17 3.37 14.74
C TYR A 391 -23.28 3.44 15.80
N ASN A 392 -22.90 3.92 16.98
CA ASN A 392 -23.79 4.16 18.10
C ASN A 392 -23.58 5.58 18.61
N TYR A 393 -24.57 6.46 18.42
CA TYR A 393 -24.48 7.86 18.84
C TYR A 393 -24.36 8.00 20.37
N CYS A 394 -24.98 7.11 21.13
CA CYS A 394 -25.04 7.20 22.59
C CYS A 394 -23.75 6.74 23.27
N ASN A 395 -22.99 5.86 22.61
CA ASN A 395 -21.68 5.39 23.03
C ASN A 395 -20.94 4.86 21.80
N MET A 396 -20.12 5.71 21.18
CA MET A 396 -19.41 5.35 19.96
C MET A 396 -18.47 4.18 20.19
N PRO A 397 -18.30 3.27 19.20
CA PRO A 397 -17.22 2.31 19.24
C PRO A 397 -15.89 3.01 19.48
N HIS A 398 -15.04 2.36 20.25
CA HIS A 398 -13.68 2.79 20.58
C HIS A 398 -12.80 1.56 20.74
N VAL A 399 -11.48 1.78 20.86
CA VAL A 399 -10.48 0.73 21.05
C VAL A 399 -10.90 -0.16 22.21
N ARG A 400 -11.00 -1.46 21.92
CA ARG A 400 -11.38 -2.49 22.86
C ARG A 400 -10.57 -3.73 22.57
N ARG A 401 -10.18 -4.43 23.63
CA ARG A 401 -9.25 -5.57 23.56
C ARG A 401 -9.66 -6.66 22.56
N ARG A 402 -10.96 -6.87 22.37
CA ARG A 402 -11.49 -7.95 21.51
C ARG A 402 -11.33 -7.66 20.03
N GLU A 403 -11.54 -6.41 19.61
CA GLU A 403 -11.51 -5.99 18.21
C GLU A 403 -10.17 -5.37 17.80
N TYR A 404 -9.33 -5.00 18.76
CA TYR A 404 -8.05 -4.36 18.49
C TYR A 404 -7.07 -5.27 17.75
N GLU A 405 -6.64 -4.84 16.56
CA GLU A 405 -5.64 -5.55 15.76
C GLU A 405 -4.22 -5.09 16.14
N LYS A 406 -3.40 -6.05 16.60
CA LYS A 406 -1.99 -5.78 16.90
C LYS A 406 -1.22 -5.41 15.64
N ALA A 407 -0.30 -4.46 15.77
CA ALA A 407 0.65 -4.15 14.72
C ALA A 407 1.49 -5.38 14.31
N PRO A 408 1.93 -5.50 13.04
CA PRO A 408 2.76 -6.61 12.58
C PRO A 408 4.07 -6.76 13.36
N GLU A 409 4.68 -7.95 13.30
CA GLU A 409 6.00 -8.19 13.91
C GLU A 409 7.05 -7.20 13.37
N GLY A 410 7.78 -6.57 14.28
CA GLY A 410 8.80 -5.57 13.94
C GLY A 410 8.36 -4.11 14.11
N TYR A 411 7.08 -3.85 14.42
CA TYR A 411 6.62 -2.53 14.88
C TYR A 411 6.57 -2.49 16.41
N GLU A 412 7.29 -1.54 17.01
CA GLU A 412 7.28 -1.30 18.45
C GLU A 412 6.53 -0.01 18.75
N LEU A 413 5.46 -0.10 19.55
CA LEU A 413 4.67 1.07 19.96
C LEU A 413 5.50 1.94 20.91
N VAL A 414 5.67 3.22 20.58
CA VAL A 414 6.50 4.15 21.37
C VAL A 414 5.77 5.37 21.90
N TYR A 415 4.62 5.74 21.33
CA TYR A 415 3.80 6.86 21.80
C TYR A 415 2.34 6.70 21.38
N VAL A 416 1.41 7.10 22.23
CA VAL A 416 -0.03 7.11 21.96
C VAL A 416 -0.62 8.47 22.32
N GLU A 417 -1.36 9.07 21.40
CA GLU A 417 -2.14 10.29 21.65
C GLU A 417 -3.60 10.07 21.28
N VAL A 418 -4.47 10.12 22.30
CA VAL A 418 -5.91 9.98 22.19
C VAL A 418 -6.52 11.37 22.18
N ILE A 419 -7.49 11.58 21.30
CA ILE A 419 -8.46 12.66 21.41
C ILE A 419 -9.86 12.08 21.32
N HIS A 420 -10.70 12.33 22.32
CA HIS A 420 -12.08 11.86 22.27
C HIS A 420 -13.09 12.94 22.67
N ARG A 421 -14.32 12.79 22.22
CA ARG A 421 -15.46 13.62 22.63
C ARG A 421 -15.86 13.23 24.06
N HIS A 422 -16.36 14.20 24.82
CA HIS A 422 -17.10 13.91 26.05
C HIS A 422 -18.24 12.88 25.83
N HIS A 423 -18.70 12.27 26.92
CA HIS A 423 -19.79 11.28 26.93
C HIS A 423 -21.18 11.91 27.10
N LYS A 424 -22.21 11.05 27.27
CA LYS A 424 -23.62 11.45 27.39
C LYS A 424 -23.84 12.56 28.41
N ARG A 425 -24.64 13.54 28.01
CA ARG A 425 -25.01 14.72 28.79
C ARG A 425 -26.48 15.08 28.56
N THR A 426 -26.99 15.98 29.39
CA THR A 426 -28.22 16.73 29.09
C THR A 426 -28.01 17.63 27.85
N PRO A 427 -29.06 18.03 27.11
CA PRO A 427 -28.96 18.97 25.98
C PRO A 427 -28.27 20.29 26.39
N TYR A 428 -27.71 21.03 25.42
CA TYR A 428 -27.35 22.42 25.71
C TYR A 428 -28.63 23.23 25.93
N GLN A 429 -28.59 24.22 26.85
CA GLN A 429 -29.74 25.08 27.12
C GLN A 429 -30.25 25.81 25.87
N SER A 430 -29.36 26.19 24.95
CA SER A 430 -29.74 26.81 23.66
C SER A 430 -30.45 25.86 22.70
N ASN A 431 -30.41 24.55 22.97
CA ASN A 431 -30.94 23.50 22.11
C ASN A 431 -32.21 22.87 22.71
N THR A 432 -32.63 23.30 23.90
CA THR A 432 -33.90 22.86 24.49
C THR A 432 -35.06 23.55 23.79
N PHE A 433 -36.19 22.86 23.66
CA PHE A 433 -37.37 23.50 23.07
C PHE A 433 -37.90 24.60 24.00
N PRO A 434 -38.51 25.67 23.44
CA PRO A 434 -39.06 26.77 24.24
C PRO A 434 -40.03 26.29 25.33
N THR A 435 -40.80 25.23 25.04
CA THR A 435 -41.68 24.61 26.03
C THR A 435 -41.42 23.12 26.12
N GLU A 436 -41.19 22.63 27.34
CA GLU A 436 -40.95 21.21 27.61
C GLU A 436 -41.89 20.70 28.71
N GLU A 437 -42.67 19.66 28.41
CA GLU A 437 -43.59 19.05 29.38
C GLU A 437 -42.92 18.08 30.35
N TYR A 438 -41.75 17.55 29.97
CA TYR A 438 -41.07 16.49 30.70
C TYR A 438 -39.98 17.06 31.61
N ALA A 439 -39.98 16.71 32.89
CA ALA A 439 -38.93 17.15 33.82
C ALA A 439 -37.66 16.30 33.76
N TRP A 440 -36.50 16.93 33.63
CA TRP A 440 -35.20 16.25 33.67
C TRP A 440 -34.52 16.51 35.02
N ASN A 441 -34.43 15.47 35.84
CA ASN A 441 -33.82 15.54 37.17
C ASN A 441 -32.47 14.81 37.18
N CYS A 442 -31.47 15.41 37.82
CA CYS A 442 -30.09 14.91 37.92
C CYS A 442 -29.71 14.64 39.39
N ASN A 443 -30.61 14.01 40.14
CA ASN A 443 -30.43 13.75 41.58
C ASN A 443 -29.39 12.65 41.88
N ASP A 444 -28.95 11.93 40.84
CA ASP A 444 -28.00 10.82 40.88
C ASP A 444 -26.57 11.24 40.51
N THR A 445 -26.35 12.53 40.25
CA THR A 445 -25.03 13.11 39.95
C THR A 445 -24.81 14.41 40.69
N HIS A 446 -23.56 14.65 41.10
CA HIS A 446 -23.16 15.88 41.78
C HIS A 446 -22.08 16.60 40.98
N LEU A 447 -22.18 17.93 40.92
CA LEU A 447 -21.23 18.77 40.19
C LEU A 447 -20.22 19.38 41.17
N TYR A 448 -19.00 18.84 41.20
CA TYR A 448 -17.97 19.28 42.12
C TYR A 448 -17.21 20.50 41.57
N TYR A 449 -17.24 21.59 42.33
CA TYR A 449 -16.49 22.82 42.07
C TYR A 449 -15.91 23.33 43.39
N TYR A 450 -14.62 23.10 43.63
CA TYR A 450 -13.93 23.61 44.81
C TYR A 450 -12.43 23.79 44.56
N GLY A 451 -11.79 24.64 45.35
CA GLY A 451 -10.35 24.88 45.29
C GLY A 451 -9.63 24.28 46.49
N GLN A 452 -8.50 23.64 46.26
CA GLN A 452 -7.64 23.08 47.31
C GLN A 452 -6.26 23.76 47.31
N PRO A 453 -5.77 24.28 48.46
CA PRO A 453 -4.41 24.81 48.57
C PRO A 453 -3.37 23.72 48.28
N THR A 454 -2.28 24.10 47.59
CA THR A 454 -1.19 23.18 47.21
C THR A 454 -0.30 22.77 48.39
N ALA A 455 -0.25 23.57 49.45
CA ALA A 455 0.51 23.27 50.65
C ALA A 455 -0.31 22.39 51.60
N ASN A 456 0.27 21.26 52.04
CA ASN A 456 -0.26 20.41 53.10
C ASN A 456 -0.31 21.20 54.42
N THR A 457 -1.41 21.92 54.61
CA THR A 457 -1.72 22.63 55.85
C THR A 457 -2.84 21.87 56.56
N ARG A 458 -3.02 22.08 57.86
CA ARG A 458 -4.15 21.52 58.64
C ARG A 458 -5.55 21.92 58.11
N ASN A 459 -5.61 22.73 57.06
CA ASN A 459 -6.81 23.37 56.53
C ASN A 459 -7.18 22.78 55.15
N SER A 460 -7.38 21.47 55.05
CA SER A 460 -7.97 20.89 53.83
C SER A 460 -9.42 21.36 53.69
N PRO A 461 -9.85 21.82 52.50
CA PRO A 461 -11.23 22.20 52.28
C PRO A 461 -12.14 20.96 52.36
N SER A 462 -13.37 21.15 52.83
CA SER A 462 -14.42 20.14 52.66
C SER A 462 -14.72 19.96 51.18
N THR A 463 -15.01 18.73 50.75
CA THR A 463 -15.50 18.47 49.40
C THR A 463 -16.90 19.07 49.25
N THR A 464 -17.05 20.05 48.35
CA THR A 464 -18.34 20.71 48.08
C THR A 464 -18.77 20.50 46.63
N PHE A 465 -20.07 20.41 46.41
CA PHE A 465 -20.69 20.31 45.09
C PHE A 465 -21.86 21.29 44.97
N TRP A 466 -22.25 21.61 43.74
CA TRP A 466 -23.40 22.45 43.46
C TRP A 466 -24.67 21.60 43.43
N MET A 467 -25.73 22.11 44.05
CA MET A 467 -27.11 21.63 43.87
C MET A 467 -27.84 22.71 43.08
N ILE A 468 -28.42 22.34 41.94
CA ILE A 468 -29.22 23.26 41.12
C ILE A 468 -30.61 23.34 41.74
N GLU A 469 -31.08 24.56 41.95
CA GLU A 469 -32.37 24.85 42.58
C GLU A 469 -33.18 25.78 41.67
N ASP A 470 -34.40 25.37 41.35
CA ASP A 470 -35.40 26.23 40.72
C ASP A 470 -36.13 27.02 41.81
N ASN A 471 -36.18 28.35 41.69
CA ASN A 471 -36.94 29.17 42.62
C ASN A 471 -38.43 29.18 42.20
N PRO A 472 -39.35 28.61 43.00
CA PRO A 472 -40.77 28.55 42.65
C PRO A 472 -41.46 29.93 42.62
N LEU A 473 -40.78 30.99 43.10
CA LEU A 473 -41.23 32.37 43.03
C LEU A 473 -40.71 33.12 41.79
N ASP A 474 -39.89 32.49 40.95
CA ASP A 474 -39.39 33.14 39.74
C ASP A 474 -40.54 33.40 38.76
N VAL A 475 -40.75 34.69 38.49
CA VAL A 475 -41.80 35.18 37.58
C VAL A 475 -41.39 35.10 36.10
N PHE A 476 -40.13 34.71 35.84
CA PHE A 476 -39.59 34.50 34.50
C PHE A 476 -39.52 33.00 34.24
N PRO A 477 -40.34 32.43 33.34
CA PRO A 477 -40.22 31.03 33.00
C PRO A 477 -38.85 30.79 32.35
N VAL A 478 -38.09 29.84 32.88
CA VAL A 478 -36.88 29.35 32.23
C VAL A 478 -37.35 28.48 31.05
N GLU A 479 -36.98 28.88 29.83
CA GLU A 479 -37.23 28.06 28.64
C GLU A 479 -36.51 26.72 28.76
N GLY A 480 -37.08 25.64 28.20
CA GLY A 480 -36.48 24.31 28.27
C GLY A 480 -37.04 23.42 29.38
N PHE A 481 -36.25 22.40 29.76
CA PHE A 481 -36.69 21.34 30.66
C PHE A 481 -36.82 21.82 32.11
N PRO A 482 -37.96 21.58 32.80
CA PRO A 482 -38.02 21.74 34.24
C PRO A 482 -37.19 20.67 34.97
N GLY A 483 -36.69 20.94 36.18
CA GLY A 483 -36.07 19.94 37.05
C GLY A 483 -34.69 20.31 37.59
N SER A 484 -34.01 19.36 38.22
CA SER A 484 -32.79 19.61 38.99
C SER A 484 -31.46 19.56 38.20
N CYS A 485 -31.50 19.45 36.87
CA CYS A 485 -30.29 19.39 36.05
C CYS A 485 -29.76 20.77 35.67
N ALA A 486 -28.44 20.92 35.57
CA ALA A 486 -27.83 21.98 34.77
C ALA A 486 -27.83 21.59 33.27
N PHE A 487 -27.88 22.58 32.39
CA PHE A 487 -27.86 22.36 30.93
C PHE A 487 -26.71 23.15 30.29
N PRO A 488 -25.64 22.49 29.79
CA PRO A 488 -25.40 21.05 29.80
C PRO A 488 -24.82 20.54 31.14
N GLN A 489 -25.06 19.26 31.43
CA GLN A 489 -24.50 18.51 32.56
C GLN A 489 -24.22 17.07 32.13
N ILE A 490 -23.07 16.52 32.51
CA ILE A 490 -22.80 15.08 32.33
C ILE A 490 -23.80 14.27 33.17
N THR A 491 -24.37 13.21 32.59
CA THR A 491 -25.33 12.35 33.30
C THR A 491 -24.63 11.19 33.99
N SER A 492 -25.31 10.52 34.93
CA SER A 492 -24.79 9.32 35.61
C SER A 492 -24.37 8.25 34.61
N ALA A 493 -25.24 8.00 33.62
CA ALA A 493 -24.97 7.07 32.53
C ALA A 493 -23.79 7.53 31.66
N GLY A 494 -23.54 8.84 31.50
CA GLY A 494 -22.37 9.36 30.81
C GLY A 494 -21.07 9.15 31.58
N LEU A 495 -21.11 9.24 32.92
CA LEU A 495 -19.97 8.92 33.79
C LEU A 495 -19.63 7.42 33.76
N GLU A 496 -20.64 6.56 33.73
CA GLU A 496 -20.47 5.10 33.59
C GLU A 496 -19.86 4.73 32.24
N ASP A 497 -20.37 5.27 31.13
CA ASP A 497 -19.79 5.08 29.80
C ASP A 497 -18.33 5.61 29.75
N SER A 498 -18.03 6.71 30.44
CA SER A 498 -16.66 7.25 30.54
C SER A 498 -15.70 6.32 31.29
N TRP A 499 -16.18 5.70 32.37
CA TRP A 499 -15.39 4.72 33.12
C TRP A 499 -15.10 3.48 32.28
N GLN A 500 -16.12 2.96 31.59
CA GLN A 500 -15.96 1.81 30.69
C GLN A 500 -14.99 2.13 29.55
N HIS A 501 -15.08 3.31 28.95
CA HIS A 501 -14.13 3.75 27.91
C HIS A 501 -12.69 3.77 28.45
N GLY A 502 -12.48 4.22 29.69
CA GLY A 502 -11.18 4.12 30.36
C GLY A 502 -10.70 2.69 30.57
N ARG A 503 -11.60 1.75 30.91
CA ARG A 503 -11.29 0.32 30.96
C ARG A 503 -10.84 -0.22 29.62
N ASP A 504 -11.58 0.08 28.56
CA ASP A 504 -11.32 -0.47 27.23
C ASP A 504 -9.97 0.01 26.67
N ILE A 505 -9.62 1.29 26.85
CA ILE A 505 -8.28 1.84 26.56
C ILE A 505 -7.20 1.11 27.36
N PHE A 506 -7.41 0.92 28.67
CA PHE A 506 -6.42 0.29 29.53
C PHE A 506 -6.20 -1.17 29.14
N GLU A 507 -7.26 -1.93 28.87
CA GLU A 507 -7.13 -3.32 28.44
C GLU A 507 -6.34 -3.47 27.12
N VAL A 508 -6.41 -2.49 26.22
CA VAL A 508 -5.61 -2.47 24.99
C VAL A 508 -4.17 -2.08 25.29
N TYR A 509 -3.93 -0.89 25.85
CA TYR A 509 -2.58 -0.34 25.94
C TYR A 509 -1.78 -0.84 27.14
N HIS A 510 -2.44 -1.30 28.22
CA HIS A 510 -1.80 -1.97 29.35
C HIS A 510 -1.82 -3.49 29.18
N ASP A 511 -3.01 -4.13 29.23
CA ASP A 511 -3.07 -5.59 29.35
C ASP A 511 -2.65 -6.34 28.08
N LEU A 512 -3.02 -5.81 26.91
CA LEU A 512 -2.80 -6.50 25.63
C LEU A 512 -1.42 -6.18 25.03
N LEU A 513 -0.96 -4.93 25.16
CA LEU A 513 0.28 -4.43 24.56
C LEU A 513 1.43 -4.27 25.56
N GLY A 514 1.16 -4.17 26.87
CA GLY A 514 2.18 -3.91 27.88
C GLY A 514 2.86 -2.54 27.72
N PHE A 515 2.18 -1.56 27.12
CA PHE A 515 2.72 -0.25 26.80
C PHE A 515 2.55 0.76 27.95
N LEU A 516 1.38 0.77 28.59
CA LEU A 516 1.13 1.60 29.77
C LEU A 516 1.70 0.97 31.05
N PRO A 517 2.13 1.77 32.04
CA PRO A 517 2.65 1.27 33.32
C PRO A 517 1.55 0.66 34.21
N ASP A 518 1.94 -0.17 35.19
CA ASP A 518 1.01 -0.76 36.18
C ASP A 518 0.32 0.28 37.08
N THR A 519 0.96 1.43 37.29
CA THR A 519 0.45 2.53 38.14
C THR A 519 0.50 3.85 37.38
N LEU A 520 -0.48 4.71 37.63
CA LEU A 520 -0.55 6.04 37.02
C LEU A 520 0.74 6.84 37.29
N ASP A 521 1.46 7.17 36.22
CA ASP A 521 2.67 7.98 36.25
C ASP A 521 2.41 9.35 35.59
N SER A 522 2.30 10.38 36.41
CA SER A 522 2.05 11.76 35.95
C SER A 522 3.21 12.39 35.18
N GLN A 523 4.40 11.79 35.16
CA GLN A 523 5.51 12.25 34.32
C GLN A 523 5.47 11.66 32.93
N LYS A 524 4.93 10.44 32.80
CA LYS A 524 4.81 9.72 31.53
C LYS A 524 3.46 9.90 30.85
N MET A 525 2.44 10.34 31.57
CA MET A 525 1.07 10.51 31.07
C MET A 525 0.61 11.96 31.16
N HIS A 526 0.05 12.49 30.09
CA HIS A 526 -0.46 13.85 30.00
C HIS A 526 -1.97 13.86 29.73
N PHE A 527 -2.74 14.50 30.60
CA PHE A 527 -4.19 14.61 30.46
C PHE A 527 -4.60 16.05 30.22
N ARG A 528 -5.28 16.31 29.10
CA ARG A 528 -5.71 17.64 28.70
C ARG A 528 -7.23 17.68 28.49
N VAL A 529 -7.85 18.76 28.96
CA VAL A 529 -9.28 19.00 28.83
C VAL A 529 -9.54 20.44 28.39
N THR A 530 -10.76 20.71 27.92
CA THR A 530 -11.15 22.05 27.49
C THR A 530 -11.54 22.92 28.68
N ASN A 531 -11.83 24.20 28.43
CA ASN A 531 -12.37 25.10 29.44
C ASN A 531 -13.81 24.73 29.88
N ASN A 532 -14.47 23.78 29.20
CA ASN A 532 -15.79 23.29 29.59
C ASN A 532 -15.66 22.13 30.59
N VAL A 533 -16.23 22.29 31.78
CA VAL A 533 -16.06 21.39 32.93
C VAL A 533 -16.55 19.96 32.65
N ILE A 534 -17.50 19.76 31.72
CA ILE A 534 -17.93 18.39 31.35
C ILE A 534 -16.76 17.52 30.88
N THR A 535 -15.76 18.10 30.22
CA THR A 535 -14.58 17.36 29.76
C THR A 535 -13.68 16.94 30.92
N SER A 536 -13.63 17.74 32.00
CA SER A 536 -12.94 17.39 33.24
C SER A 536 -13.65 16.27 34.01
N GLN A 537 -14.99 16.26 34.00
CA GLN A 537 -15.79 15.21 34.62
C GLN A 537 -15.60 13.87 33.91
N VAL A 538 -15.58 13.88 32.58
CA VAL A 538 -15.33 12.69 31.75
C VAL A 538 -13.93 12.14 32.00
N ILE A 539 -12.87 12.96 31.90
CA ILE A 539 -11.51 12.45 32.07
C ILE A 539 -11.27 11.87 33.46
N GLY A 540 -11.92 12.42 34.50
CA GLY A 540 -11.84 11.87 35.86
C GLY A 540 -12.32 10.42 35.90
N MET A 541 -13.44 10.10 35.24
CA MET A 541 -13.96 8.73 35.17
C MET A 541 -13.12 7.83 34.26
N VAL A 542 -12.58 8.36 33.17
CA VAL A 542 -11.66 7.61 32.29
C VAL A 542 -10.42 7.18 33.06
N ILE A 543 -9.78 8.09 33.79
CA ILE A 543 -8.60 7.77 34.62
C ILE A 543 -8.94 6.76 35.71
N ALA A 544 -10.11 6.91 36.34
CA ALA A 544 -10.60 5.95 37.32
C ALA A 544 -10.83 4.55 36.69
N GLY A 545 -11.31 4.48 35.45
CA GLY A 545 -11.37 3.23 34.69
C GLY A 545 -9.98 2.64 34.49
N MET A 546 -9.03 3.45 34.00
CA MET A 546 -7.69 2.97 33.70
C MET A 546 -6.94 2.43 34.93
N TYR A 547 -6.91 3.17 36.04
CA TYR A 547 -6.01 2.87 37.16
C TYR A 547 -6.69 2.65 38.52
N ASP A 548 -8.02 2.77 38.61
CA ASP A 548 -8.76 2.72 39.89
C ASP A 548 -8.21 3.71 40.93
N VAL A 549 -7.75 4.88 40.47
CA VAL A 549 -7.13 5.91 41.31
C VAL A 549 -8.17 6.92 41.76
N GLN A 550 -8.23 7.15 43.08
CA GLN A 550 -9.04 8.19 43.74
C GLN A 550 -8.21 9.45 44.12
N ASN A 551 -6.91 9.44 43.82
CA ASN A 551 -5.99 10.54 44.15
C ASN A 551 -6.07 11.68 43.12
N ASN A 552 -5.57 12.86 43.51
CA ASN A 552 -5.56 14.04 42.66
C ASN A 552 -4.63 13.85 41.43
N VAL A 553 -5.19 14.01 40.23
CA VAL A 553 -4.44 13.96 38.96
C VAL A 553 -4.42 15.35 38.31
N PRO A 554 -3.26 15.87 37.89
CA PRO A 554 -3.20 17.17 37.22
C PRO A 554 -3.86 17.08 35.84
N LEU A 555 -4.84 17.97 35.60
CA LEU A 555 -5.44 18.19 34.29
C LEU A 555 -4.91 19.49 33.69
N HIS A 556 -4.54 19.45 32.42
CA HIS A 556 -4.04 20.61 31.70
C HIS A 556 -5.16 21.27 30.92
N VAL A 557 -5.33 22.58 31.12
CA VAL A 557 -6.35 23.40 30.46
C VAL A 557 -5.67 24.66 29.92
N GLN A 558 -5.89 24.96 28.64
CA GLN A 558 -5.41 26.23 28.06
C GLN A 558 -6.32 27.38 28.47
N LYS A 559 -5.81 28.61 28.42
CA LYS A 559 -6.61 29.79 28.79
C LYS A 559 -7.79 29.96 27.81
N LYS A 560 -8.96 30.31 28.34
CA LYS A 560 -10.14 30.68 27.54
C LYS A 560 -9.78 31.72 26.47
N GLY A 561 -10.29 31.52 25.26
CA GLY A 561 -10.03 32.41 24.10
C GLY A 561 -8.74 32.13 23.33
N ILE A 562 -7.88 31.23 23.80
CA ILE A 562 -6.73 30.71 23.03
C ILE A 562 -6.64 29.19 23.04
N ASP A 563 -7.62 28.51 23.64
CA ASP A 563 -7.65 27.06 23.69
C ASP A 563 -7.69 26.50 22.27
N SER A 564 -6.70 25.67 21.94
CA SER A 564 -6.60 25.00 20.66
C SER A 564 -7.41 23.70 20.62
N LEU A 565 -7.68 23.08 21.77
CA LEU A 565 -8.42 21.80 21.87
C LEU A 565 -9.93 22.01 21.68
N GLU A 566 -10.44 23.13 22.16
CA GLU A 566 -11.72 23.69 21.75
C GLU A 566 -11.42 25.04 21.07
N PRO A 567 -11.46 25.13 19.74
CA PRO A 567 -10.85 26.23 19.00
C PRO A 567 -11.55 27.56 19.26
N GLN A 568 -11.10 28.26 20.30
CA GLN A 568 -11.63 29.54 20.75
C GLN A 568 -10.73 30.72 20.35
N TYR A 569 -9.62 30.45 19.65
CA TYR A 569 -8.73 31.49 19.15
C TYR A 569 -9.40 32.31 18.03
N PRO A 570 -9.18 33.64 17.96
CA PRO A 570 -9.80 34.48 16.94
C PRO A 570 -9.36 34.09 15.53
N CYS A 571 -10.34 33.70 14.69
CA CYS A 571 -10.08 33.30 13.30
C CYS A 571 -11.20 33.73 12.35
N PRO A 572 -11.41 35.04 12.13
CA PRO A 572 -12.54 35.55 11.34
C PRO A 572 -12.54 35.02 9.90
N GLY A 573 -11.38 34.86 9.26
CA GLY A 573 -11.28 34.25 7.92
C GLY A 573 -11.78 32.80 7.89
N GLY A 574 -11.38 31.99 8.86
CA GLY A 574 -11.86 30.62 9.01
C GLY A 574 -13.36 30.54 9.29
N SER A 575 -13.88 31.39 10.19
CA SER A 575 -15.31 31.50 10.47
C SER A 575 -16.10 31.91 9.24
N TYR A 576 -15.62 32.91 8.49
CA TYR A 576 -16.27 33.37 7.25
C TYR A 576 -16.37 32.25 6.21
N ILE A 577 -15.29 31.50 5.97
CA ILE A 577 -15.31 30.37 5.03
C ILE A 577 -16.31 29.31 5.52
N PHE A 578 -16.28 28.96 6.81
CA PHE A 578 -17.19 27.97 7.38
C PHE A 578 -18.66 28.40 7.29
N ASP A 579 -18.96 29.67 7.56
CA ASP A 579 -20.30 30.22 7.49
C ASP A 579 -20.82 30.31 6.05
N THR A 580 -19.93 30.57 5.08
CA THR A 580 -20.28 30.58 3.65
C THR A 580 -20.74 29.21 3.14
N ILE A 581 -20.28 28.10 3.73
CA ILE A 581 -20.71 26.73 3.36
C ILE A 581 -22.22 26.54 3.60
N LYS A 582 -22.76 27.19 4.62
CA LYS A 582 -24.17 27.11 5.04
C LYS A 582 -24.98 28.37 4.71
N ASP A 583 -24.43 29.27 3.89
CA ASP A 583 -25.11 30.51 3.54
C ASP A 583 -26.27 30.23 2.57
N SER A 584 -27.48 30.39 3.08
CA SER A 584 -28.73 30.17 2.34
C SER A 584 -29.08 31.31 1.39
N ASP A 585 -28.43 32.48 1.52
CA ASP A 585 -28.70 33.66 0.69
C ASP A 585 -27.88 33.64 -0.63
N ILE A 586 -26.89 32.74 -0.74
CA ILE A 586 -26.05 32.56 -1.94
C ILE A 586 -26.67 31.51 -2.87
N GLY A 587 -27.59 31.90 -3.76
CA GLY A 587 -28.04 31.08 -4.90
C GLY A 587 -28.50 29.63 -4.57
N SER A 588 -28.53 28.75 -5.58
CA SER A 588 -28.88 27.32 -5.41
C SER A 588 -27.65 26.50 -5.02
N THR A 589 -27.28 26.52 -3.73
CA THR A 589 -26.27 25.62 -3.16
C THR A 589 -26.89 24.30 -2.70
N PRO A 590 -26.09 23.23 -2.49
CA PRO A 590 -26.59 22.01 -1.84
C PRO A 590 -27.22 22.28 -0.47
N TRP A 591 -26.71 23.26 0.28
CA TRP A 591 -27.27 23.65 1.57
C TRP A 591 -28.65 24.31 1.43
N THR A 592 -28.79 25.29 0.53
CA THR A 592 -30.10 25.92 0.26
C THR A 592 -31.12 24.88 -0.21
N ARG A 593 -30.72 23.96 -1.09
CA ARG A 593 -31.58 22.85 -1.55
C ARG A 593 -32.02 21.93 -0.42
N HIS A 594 -31.14 21.64 0.54
CA HIS A 594 -31.47 20.86 1.74
C HIS A 594 -32.53 21.56 2.59
N LEU A 595 -32.37 22.86 2.86
CA LEU A 595 -33.35 23.64 3.62
C LEU A 595 -34.71 23.73 2.89
N GLU A 596 -34.69 23.95 1.57
CA GLU A 596 -35.91 23.98 0.74
C GLU A 596 -36.66 22.64 0.77
N LYS A 597 -35.95 21.52 0.59
CA LYS A 597 -36.55 20.19 0.57
C LYS A 597 -37.10 19.74 1.92
N THR A 598 -36.55 20.27 3.01
CA THR A 598 -36.91 19.84 4.37
C THR A 598 -37.74 20.87 5.13
N ALA A 599 -38.16 21.97 4.49
CA ALA A 599 -38.95 23.03 5.09
C ALA A 599 -40.28 22.54 5.73
N GLU A 600 -40.94 21.55 5.13
CA GLU A 600 -42.17 20.97 5.71
C GLU A 600 -41.89 20.17 6.99
N LEU A 601 -40.71 19.54 7.11
CA LEU A 601 -40.31 18.86 8.34
C LEU A 601 -40.11 19.88 9.46
N PHE A 602 -39.39 20.99 9.22
CA PHE A 602 -39.26 22.09 10.18
C PHE A 602 -40.62 22.58 10.67
N LYS A 603 -41.54 22.92 9.76
CA LYS A 603 -42.91 23.36 10.13
C LYS A 603 -43.62 22.33 11.02
N SER A 604 -43.47 21.05 10.71
CA SER A 604 -44.09 19.98 11.51
C SER A 604 -43.49 19.84 12.92
N LEU A 605 -42.19 20.14 13.07
CA LEU A 605 -41.48 20.11 14.35
C LEU A 605 -41.82 21.34 15.18
N ASP A 606 -41.86 22.53 14.57
CA ASP A 606 -42.22 23.81 15.20
C ASP A 606 -43.60 23.74 15.89
N LEU A 607 -44.57 23.08 15.23
CA LEU A 607 -45.92 22.88 15.78
C LEU A 607 -45.94 22.08 17.10
N VAL A 608 -44.92 21.25 17.34
CA VAL A 608 -44.79 20.45 18.56
C VAL A 608 -43.88 21.13 19.58
N SER A 609 -42.72 21.64 19.15
CA SER A 609 -41.70 22.24 20.01
C SER A 609 -42.04 23.65 20.51
N GLY A 610 -42.95 24.36 19.83
CA GLY A 610 -43.25 25.76 20.11
C GLY A 610 -42.20 26.74 19.59
N VAL A 611 -41.29 26.27 18.72
CA VAL A 611 -40.29 27.13 18.06
C VAL A 611 -40.99 28.10 17.09
N PRO A 612 -40.74 29.42 17.18
CA PRO A 612 -41.35 30.39 16.26
C PRO A 612 -40.91 30.16 14.80
N PRO A 613 -41.82 30.22 13.80
CA PRO A 613 -41.48 30.02 12.38
C PRO A 613 -40.47 31.03 11.79
N ASP A 614 -40.22 32.15 12.47
CA ASP A 614 -39.25 33.18 12.10
C ASP A 614 -37.93 33.09 12.89
N ALA A 615 -37.75 32.05 13.71
CA ALA A 615 -36.55 31.80 14.50
C ALA A 615 -35.39 31.34 13.60
N LYS A 616 -34.74 32.31 12.93
CA LYS A 616 -33.65 32.07 11.96
C LYS A 616 -32.54 31.14 12.46
N GLY A 617 -32.23 31.14 13.76
CA GLY A 617 -31.24 30.23 14.35
C GLY A 617 -31.65 28.75 14.28
N TRP A 618 -32.94 28.46 14.49
CA TRP A 618 -33.50 27.11 14.48
C TRP A 618 -33.71 26.55 13.08
N HIS A 619 -33.94 27.41 12.09
CA HIS A 619 -34.20 27.00 10.70
C HIS A 619 -32.96 27.11 9.79
N ALA A 620 -31.80 27.38 10.36
CA ALA A 620 -30.53 27.39 9.63
C ALA A 620 -29.91 25.99 9.46
N ASN A 621 -30.25 25.04 10.34
CA ASN A 621 -29.78 23.65 10.37
C ASN A 621 -30.65 22.81 11.34
N TYR A 622 -30.42 21.51 11.39
CA TYR A 622 -31.09 20.58 12.31
C TYR A 622 -30.35 20.40 13.65
N ASP A 623 -29.30 21.15 13.97
CA ASP A 623 -28.44 20.92 15.15
C ASP A 623 -29.24 20.94 16.46
N HIS A 624 -30.07 21.97 16.65
CA HIS A 624 -30.90 22.11 17.85
C HIS A 624 -31.88 20.94 18.01
N TYR A 625 -32.56 20.55 16.91
CA TYR A 625 -33.49 19.43 16.89
C TYR A 625 -32.78 18.09 17.14
N PHE A 626 -31.63 17.90 16.50
CA PHE A 626 -30.83 16.69 16.62
C PHE A 626 -30.32 16.52 18.05
N ASP A 627 -29.73 17.55 18.66
CA ASP A 627 -29.18 17.48 20.01
C ASP A 627 -30.28 17.18 21.05
N SER A 628 -31.44 17.83 20.94
CA SER A 628 -32.59 17.58 21.84
C SER A 628 -33.11 16.14 21.70
N LEU A 629 -33.38 15.69 20.47
CA LEU A 629 -33.97 14.37 20.23
C LEU A 629 -32.99 13.22 20.52
N SER A 630 -31.73 13.34 20.09
CA SER A 630 -30.71 12.33 20.37
C SER A 630 -30.43 12.23 21.87
N SER A 631 -30.36 13.36 22.59
CA SER A 631 -30.20 13.37 24.04
C SER A 631 -31.36 12.64 24.74
N ARG A 632 -32.61 12.83 24.30
CA ARG A 632 -33.75 12.08 24.85
C ARG A 632 -33.62 10.58 24.62
N LEU A 633 -33.39 10.18 23.37
CA LEU A 633 -33.35 8.78 22.99
C LEU A 633 -32.22 8.04 23.73
N CYS A 634 -31.03 8.64 23.84
CA CYS A 634 -29.91 8.05 24.59
C CYS A 634 -30.16 7.90 26.09
N HIS A 635 -31.10 8.65 26.66
CA HIS A 635 -31.51 8.55 28.07
C HIS A 635 -32.87 7.85 28.24
N SER A 636 -33.34 7.15 27.19
CA SER A 636 -34.65 6.47 27.17
C SER A 636 -35.82 7.38 27.58
N LYS A 637 -35.73 8.67 27.23
CA LYS A 637 -36.77 9.66 27.49
C LYS A 637 -37.76 9.73 26.32
N PRO A 638 -39.04 10.04 26.59
CA PRO A 638 -40.05 10.12 25.54
C PRO A 638 -39.76 11.26 24.57
N LEU A 639 -40.20 11.06 23.32
CA LEU A 639 -40.26 12.12 22.32
C LEU A 639 -41.26 13.20 22.78
N PRO A 640 -40.99 14.48 22.50
CA PRO A 640 -41.79 15.58 23.04
C PRO A 640 -43.16 15.68 22.34
N CYS A 641 -44.12 16.18 23.11
CA CYS A 641 -45.49 16.46 22.70
C CYS A 641 -45.82 17.93 22.88
N SER A 642 -46.81 18.42 22.14
CA SER A 642 -47.21 19.83 22.21
C SER A 642 -47.89 20.13 23.56
N PRO A 643 -47.43 21.17 24.31
CA PRO A 643 -48.02 21.58 25.59
C PRO A 643 -49.53 21.83 25.56
N GLY A 644 -50.03 22.30 24.42
CA GLY A 644 -51.45 22.58 24.21
C GLY A 644 -52.26 21.39 23.69
N ASN A 645 -51.60 20.34 23.21
CA ASN A 645 -52.22 19.14 22.67
C ASN A 645 -51.33 17.90 22.88
N PRO A 646 -51.45 17.21 24.03
CA PRO A 646 -50.64 16.03 24.37
C PRO A 646 -50.79 14.84 23.41
N SER A 647 -51.77 14.87 22.50
CA SER A 647 -51.94 13.85 21.45
C SER A 647 -51.09 14.10 20.20
N GLN A 648 -50.50 15.30 20.09
CA GLN A 648 -49.65 15.72 18.98
C GLN A 648 -48.18 15.69 19.42
N CYS A 649 -47.51 14.59 19.11
CA CYS A 649 -46.11 14.36 19.47
C CYS A 649 -45.23 14.20 18.23
N ILE A 650 -43.94 14.44 18.39
CA ILE A 650 -42.95 14.07 17.36
C ILE A 650 -43.00 12.55 17.21
N SER A 651 -43.29 12.08 16.00
CA SER A 651 -43.29 10.65 15.68
C SER A 651 -41.86 10.10 15.57
N GLN A 652 -41.70 8.78 15.75
CA GLN A 652 -40.40 8.13 15.54
C GLN A 652 -39.86 8.33 14.11
N SER A 653 -40.75 8.41 13.11
CA SER A 653 -40.35 8.68 11.72
C SER A 653 -39.77 10.08 11.56
N GLN A 654 -40.39 11.09 12.17
CA GLN A 654 -39.85 12.46 12.18
C GLN A 654 -38.53 12.53 12.93
N ALA A 655 -38.42 11.89 14.10
CA ALA A 655 -37.17 11.81 14.85
C ALA A 655 -36.06 11.15 14.01
N ASN A 656 -36.35 10.01 13.36
CA ASN A 656 -35.41 9.34 12.47
C ASN A 656 -34.98 10.24 11.30
N ALA A 657 -35.89 11.01 10.71
CA ALA A 657 -35.57 11.96 9.65
C ALA A 657 -34.61 13.06 10.14
N VAL A 658 -34.88 13.66 11.30
CA VAL A 658 -33.97 14.64 11.93
C VAL A 658 -32.58 14.04 12.15
N LEU A 659 -32.51 12.81 12.67
CA LEU A 659 -31.25 12.12 12.90
C LEU A 659 -30.49 11.86 11.59
N ARG A 660 -31.15 11.43 10.50
CA ARG A 660 -30.50 11.26 9.19
C ARG A 660 -30.02 12.59 8.60
N LEU A 661 -30.82 13.65 8.72
CA LEU A 661 -30.48 14.97 8.19
C LEU A 661 -29.32 15.59 8.96
N GLY A 662 -29.26 15.47 10.29
CA GLY A 662 -28.11 15.92 11.07
C GLY A 662 -26.81 15.20 10.69
N GLN A 663 -26.87 13.91 10.36
CA GLN A 663 -25.72 13.18 9.83
C GLN A 663 -25.27 13.74 8.47
N TRP A 664 -26.21 14.03 7.58
CA TRP A 664 -25.91 14.65 6.29
C TRP A 664 -25.30 16.05 6.46
N GLU A 665 -25.86 16.87 7.35
CA GLU A 665 -25.35 18.22 7.61
C GLU A 665 -23.89 18.19 8.08
N TYR A 666 -23.55 17.33 9.04
CA TYR A 666 -22.18 17.17 9.50
C TYR A 666 -21.26 16.62 8.40
N SER A 667 -21.74 15.64 7.63
CA SER A 667 -21.01 15.12 6.48
C SER A 667 -20.70 16.23 5.46
N TYR A 668 -21.68 17.07 5.13
CA TYR A 668 -21.52 18.17 4.19
C TYR A 668 -20.62 19.29 4.73
N LEU A 669 -20.89 19.79 5.95
CA LEU A 669 -20.16 20.91 6.57
C LEU A 669 -18.68 20.61 6.76
N TYR A 670 -18.31 19.38 7.13
CA TYR A 670 -16.94 19.03 7.46
C TYR A 670 -16.24 18.19 6.39
N ARG A 671 -16.93 17.60 5.41
CA ARG A 671 -16.28 16.87 4.30
C ARG A 671 -16.84 17.19 2.92
N GLY A 672 -18.15 17.27 2.76
CA GLY A 672 -18.80 17.34 1.45
C GLY A 672 -18.57 18.64 0.69
N ALA A 673 -18.41 19.78 1.38
CA ALA A 673 -18.05 21.03 0.73
C ALA A 673 -16.53 21.12 0.51
N PRO A 674 -16.04 21.53 -0.68
CA PRO A 674 -14.61 21.70 -0.92
C PRO A 674 -13.93 22.69 0.06
N ALA A 675 -14.67 23.69 0.51
CA ALA A 675 -14.19 24.69 1.47
C ALA A 675 -14.01 24.14 2.90
N SER A 676 -14.57 22.97 3.23
CA SER A 676 -14.51 22.38 4.57
C SER A 676 -13.08 22.08 5.03
N LEU A 677 -12.19 21.66 4.13
CA LEU A 677 -10.79 21.39 4.49
C LEU A 677 -10.07 22.69 4.89
N THR A 678 -10.24 23.76 4.11
CA THR A 678 -9.65 25.07 4.42
C THR A 678 -10.22 25.65 5.69
N ALA A 679 -11.55 25.58 5.88
CA ALA A 679 -12.21 26.04 7.10
C ALA A 679 -11.71 25.29 8.34
N SER A 680 -11.63 23.96 8.27
CA SER A 680 -11.13 23.13 9.38
C SER A 680 -9.65 23.38 9.64
N THR A 681 -8.83 23.56 8.60
CA THR A 681 -7.41 23.91 8.72
C THR A 681 -7.23 25.26 9.42
N ALA A 682 -8.04 26.28 9.08
CA ALA A 682 -8.00 27.58 9.73
C ALA A 682 -8.44 27.50 11.19
N LEU A 683 -9.58 26.83 11.44
CA LEU A 683 -10.24 26.78 12.74
C LEU A 683 -9.67 25.73 13.70
N TYR A 684 -8.91 24.74 13.26
CA TYR A 684 -8.34 23.71 14.13
C TYR A 684 -6.84 23.45 13.88
N GLY A 685 -6.22 24.24 12.99
CA GLY A 685 -4.84 24.06 12.59
C GLY A 685 -3.81 24.26 13.70
N VAL A 686 -4.13 25.04 14.75
CA VAL A 686 -3.24 25.18 15.92
C VAL A 686 -3.09 23.86 16.65
N PHE A 687 -4.20 23.13 16.90
CA PHE A 687 -4.15 21.81 17.52
C PHE A 687 -3.43 20.80 16.62
N VAL A 688 -3.67 20.83 15.30
CA VAL A 688 -2.93 19.97 14.36
C VAL A 688 -1.43 20.24 14.38
N ALA A 689 -1.02 21.50 14.51
CA ALA A 689 0.39 21.86 14.68
C ALA A 689 0.98 21.35 16.00
N GLU A 690 0.20 21.37 17.09
CA GLU A 690 0.59 20.79 18.39
C GLU A 690 0.76 19.28 18.30
N LEU A 691 -0.22 18.56 17.74
CA LEU A 691 -0.16 17.11 17.50
C LEU A 691 1.06 16.73 16.65
N ALA A 692 1.30 17.45 15.54
CA ALA A 692 2.47 17.25 14.70
C ALA A 692 3.77 17.48 15.47
N GLN A 693 3.80 18.46 16.36
CA GLN A 693 4.96 18.75 17.19
C GLN A 693 5.19 17.68 18.26
N HIS A 694 4.14 17.12 18.86
CA HIS A 694 4.26 15.99 19.78
C HIS A 694 4.93 14.80 19.08
N ILE A 695 4.40 14.39 17.92
CA ILE A 695 4.97 13.28 17.12
C ILE A 695 6.45 13.54 16.78
N ARG A 696 6.79 14.74 16.30
CA ARG A 696 8.19 15.11 16.01
C ARG A 696 9.09 15.02 17.24
N THR A 697 8.61 15.51 18.39
CA THR A 697 9.38 15.49 19.64
C THR A 697 9.70 14.06 20.04
N GLN A 698 8.76 13.12 19.89
CA GLN A 698 9.01 11.70 20.15
C GLN A 698 10.05 11.11 19.18
N ILE A 699 9.93 11.41 17.88
CA ILE A 699 10.89 10.96 16.85
C ILE A 699 12.30 11.52 17.13
N ASP A 700 12.41 12.80 17.49
CA ASP A 700 13.67 13.47 17.77
C ASP A 700 14.36 12.87 19.00
N ILE A 701 13.61 12.61 20.08
CA ILE A 701 14.13 11.97 21.29
C ILE A 701 14.65 10.55 20.97
N LEU A 702 13.84 9.74 20.28
CA LEU A 702 14.15 8.34 19.99
C LEU A 702 15.22 8.15 18.90
N SER A 703 15.52 9.21 18.13
CA SER A 703 16.57 9.19 17.10
C SER A 703 17.94 9.65 17.62
N SER A 704 18.02 10.19 18.83
CA SER A 704 19.26 10.73 19.41
C SER A 704 20.19 9.63 19.93
N PRO A 705 21.47 9.57 19.52
CA PRO A 705 22.40 8.49 19.87
C PRO A 705 22.87 8.47 21.34
N ASN A 706 22.50 9.46 22.15
CA ASN A 706 22.99 9.65 23.53
C ASN A 706 21.89 9.62 24.61
N ASN A 707 20.63 9.36 24.26
CA ASN A 707 19.52 9.42 25.20
C ASN A 707 18.91 8.03 25.43
N ASP A 708 19.58 7.23 26.27
CA ASP A 708 19.02 6.00 26.85
C ASP A 708 18.08 6.28 28.05
N ASP A 709 17.87 7.55 28.42
CA ASP A 709 16.98 7.92 29.52
C ASP A 709 15.52 8.04 29.03
N ASP A 710 14.88 6.88 28.84
CA ASP A 710 13.44 6.73 28.56
C ASP A 710 12.56 6.99 29.81
N SER A 711 13.17 7.35 30.96
CA SER A 711 12.46 7.43 32.23
C SER A 711 11.54 8.66 32.35
N SER A 712 11.83 9.78 31.67
CA SER A 712 11.12 11.05 31.84
C SER A 712 10.31 11.53 30.62
N ARG A 713 10.08 10.67 29.63
CA ARG A 713 9.36 11.01 28.39
C ARG A 713 7.86 10.79 28.55
N VAL A 714 7.05 11.72 28.05
CA VAL A 714 5.59 11.50 27.93
C VAL A 714 5.34 10.48 26.83
N VAL A 715 4.77 9.33 27.20
CA VAL A 715 4.45 8.21 26.29
C VAL A 715 2.97 8.15 25.94
N TYR A 716 2.10 8.74 26.77
CA TYR A 716 0.66 8.73 26.59
C TYR A 716 0.08 10.13 26.80
N THR A 717 -0.71 10.60 25.82
CA THR A 717 -1.45 11.85 25.91
C THR A 717 -2.93 11.58 25.70
N HIS A 718 -3.80 12.11 26.56
CA HIS A 718 -5.26 11.98 26.41
C HIS A 718 -5.93 13.34 26.45
N ASN A 719 -6.57 13.70 25.34
CA ASN A 719 -7.30 14.94 25.17
C ASN A 719 -8.81 14.68 25.19
N VAL A 720 -9.57 15.38 26.04
CA VAL A 720 -11.04 15.34 26.03
C VAL A 720 -11.60 16.63 25.45
N ALA A 721 -12.34 16.51 24.36
CA ALA A 721 -12.82 17.61 23.54
C ALA A 721 -14.33 17.50 23.25
N HIS A 722 -14.78 18.24 22.24
CA HIS A 722 -16.17 18.26 21.77
C HIS A 722 -16.28 17.67 20.36
N ASP A 723 -17.51 17.41 19.92
CA ASP A 723 -17.79 16.93 18.55
C ASP A 723 -17.22 17.87 17.49
N GLY A 724 -17.36 19.19 17.66
CA GLY A 724 -16.80 20.18 16.74
C GLY A 724 -15.27 20.08 16.58
N SER A 725 -14.55 19.63 17.61
CA SER A 725 -13.10 19.39 17.56
C SER A 725 -12.78 18.11 16.77
N ILE A 726 -13.48 17.01 17.08
CA ILE A 726 -13.31 15.73 16.39
C ILE A 726 -13.69 15.85 14.91
N SER A 727 -14.80 16.52 14.57
CA SER A 727 -15.24 16.73 13.19
C SER A 727 -14.21 17.50 12.36
N ARG A 728 -13.57 18.53 12.92
CA ARG A 728 -12.52 19.29 12.21
C ARG A 728 -11.25 18.46 12.03
N LEU A 729 -10.88 17.64 13.00
CA LEU A 729 -9.74 16.75 12.86
C LEU A 729 -9.98 15.67 11.79
N LEU A 730 -11.17 15.06 11.79
CA LEU A 730 -11.62 14.14 10.75
C LEU A 730 -11.69 14.80 9.35
N SER A 731 -12.08 16.08 9.30
CA SER A 731 -12.05 16.89 8.08
C SER A 731 -10.63 17.03 7.52
N ILE A 732 -9.67 17.35 8.38
CA ILE A 732 -8.26 17.52 8.03
C ILE A 732 -7.63 16.18 7.63
N LEU A 733 -7.97 15.08 8.30
CA LEU A 733 -7.56 13.73 7.91
C LEU A 733 -8.29 13.21 6.66
N GLN A 734 -9.24 13.99 6.14
CA GLN A 734 -10.06 13.68 4.98
C GLN A 734 -10.72 12.31 5.06
N ILE A 735 -11.38 11.99 6.19
CA ILE A 735 -12.08 10.71 6.36
C ILE A 735 -13.04 10.45 5.18
N LYS A 736 -13.10 9.20 4.70
CA LYS A 736 -13.98 8.78 3.61
C LYS A 736 -15.46 8.94 3.95
N ASN A 737 -15.85 8.46 5.13
CA ASN A 737 -17.24 8.41 5.59
C ASN A 737 -17.38 9.27 6.84
N MET A 738 -17.84 10.51 6.65
CA MET A 738 -18.10 11.43 7.76
C MET A 738 -19.48 11.16 8.36
N VAL A 739 -19.50 11.12 9.67
CA VAL A 739 -20.69 11.05 10.52
C VAL A 739 -20.54 12.10 11.61
N TRP A 740 -21.64 12.56 12.19
CA TRP A 740 -21.60 13.33 13.41
C TRP A 740 -20.88 12.50 14.49
N PRO A 741 -19.78 12.99 15.10
CA PRO A 741 -19.12 12.26 16.18
C PRO A 741 -20.09 12.00 17.34
N GLY A 742 -20.46 10.75 17.58
CA GLY A 742 -21.31 10.35 18.70
C GLY A 742 -20.61 10.53 20.05
N MET A 743 -21.33 10.29 21.15
CA MET A 743 -20.80 10.42 22.51
C MET A 743 -19.63 9.46 22.71
N GLY A 744 -18.53 9.94 23.29
CA GLY A 744 -17.31 9.15 23.47
C GLY A 744 -16.53 8.83 22.19
N ALA A 745 -16.87 9.43 21.04
CA ALA A 745 -16.14 9.23 19.78
C ALA A 745 -14.66 9.55 19.95
N GLU A 746 -13.77 8.68 19.47
CA GLU A 746 -12.33 8.83 19.65
C GLU A 746 -11.53 8.74 18.34
N LEU A 747 -10.42 9.46 18.32
CA LEU A 747 -9.31 9.28 17.41
C LEU A 747 -8.05 8.95 18.20
N VAL A 748 -7.34 7.90 17.79
CA VAL A 748 -6.09 7.48 18.43
C VAL A 748 -4.95 7.53 17.44
N PHE A 749 -3.88 8.25 17.79
CA PHE A 749 -2.62 8.29 17.04
C PHE A 749 -1.59 7.43 17.75
N GLU A 750 -1.20 6.34 17.10
CA GLU A 750 -0.18 5.42 17.60
C GLU A 750 1.10 5.60 16.78
N LEU A 751 2.20 5.96 17.44
CA LEU A 751 3.51 6.06 16.82
C LEU A 751 4.31 4.79 17.08
N TYR A 752 4.80 4.18 16.02
CA TYR A 752 5.60 2.96 16.03
C TYR A 752 7.03 3.23 15.56
N ARG A 753 7.98 2.52 16.16
CA ARG A 753 9.37 2.38 15.72
C ARG A 753 9.54 1.06 14.97
N ASN A 754 10.18 1.11 13.80
CA ASN A 754 10.39 -0.07 12.96
C ASN A 754 11.72 -0.76 13.33
N ASN A 755 11.62 -1.93 13.95
CA ASN A 755 12.75 -2.76 14.41
C ASN A 755 13.18 -3.83 13.39
N ILE A 756 12.52 -3.91 12.23
CA ILE A 756 12.92 -4.81 11.13
C ILE A 756 14.30 -4.36 10.61
N GLN A 757 15.30 -5.24 10.76
CA GLN A 757 16.73 -4.98 10.58
C GLN A 757 17.12 -4.21 9.30
N LYS A 758 17.90 -3.12 9.47
CA LYS A 758 19.05 -2.55 8.70
C LYS A 758 19.20 -2.67 7.17
N THR A 759 18.31 -3.28 6.38
CA THR A 759 18.50 -3.48 4.92
C THR A 759 17.59 -2.64 4.03
N GLN A 760 16.59 -1.95 4.57
CA GLN A 760 15.85 -0.90 3.86
C GLN A 760 16.14 0.46 4.50
N GLY A 761 16.75 1.36 3.73
CA GLY A 761 16.98 2.74 4.18
C GLY A 761 15.65 3.49 4.26
N ASP A 762 15.54 4.37 5.26
CA ASP A 762 14.57 5.48 5.39
C ASP A 762 13.16 5.27 5.96
N GLN A 763 12.81 4.14 6.57
CA GLN A 763 11.56 4.04 7.36
C GLN A 763 11.81 3.67 8.81
N LYS A 764 12.10 4.67 9.65
CA LYS A 764 12.31 4.47 11.09
C LYS A 764 11.01 4.51 11.90
N PHE A 765 10.04 5.32 11.48
CA PHE A 765 8.80 5.54 12.24
C PHE A 765 7.56 5.50 11.36
N SER A 766 6.50 4.91 11.90
CA SER A 766 5.18 4.83 11.29
C SER A 766 4.12 5.28 12.27
N VAL A 767 3.03 5.87 11.78
CA VAL A 767 1.86 6.27 12.55
C VAL A 767 0.66 5.46 12.10
N ARG A 768 -0.10 4.92 13.04
CA ARG A 768 -1.42 4.35 12.80
C ARG A 768 -2.46 5.27 13.42
N VAL A 769 -3.49 5.62 12.65
CA VAL A 769 -4.59 6.47 13.10
C VAL A 769 -5.83 5.60 13.20
N LEU A 770 -6.44 5.53 14.38
CA LEU A 770 -7.66 4.76 14.63
C LEU A 770 -8.85 5.71 14.79
N TRP A 771 -9.97 5.40 14.14
CA TRP A 771 -11.28 6.04 14.31
C TRP A 771 -12.28 5.00 14.79
N GLY A 772 -12.80 5.18 16.01
CA GLY A 772 -13.69 4.22 16.65
C GLY A 772 -13.12 2.81 16.78
N GLY A 773 -11.85 2.70 17.15
CA GLY A 773 -11.13 1.43 17.32
C GLY A 773 -10.66 0.75 16.03
N ARG A 774 -10.89 1.33 14.85
CA ARG A 774 -10.46 0.77 13.55
C ARG A 774 -9.54 1.72 12.80
N VAL A 775 -8.70 1.20 11.91
CA VAL A 775 -7.83 2.04 11.08
C VAL A 775 -8.67 3.04 10.29
N LEU A 776 -8.31 4.32 10.38
CA LEU A 776 -8.99 5.40 9.68
C LEU A 776 -8.75 5.27 8.17
N GLU A 777 -9.82 5.30 7.40
CA GLU A 777 -9.76 5.35 5.95
C GLU A 777 -9.90 6.79 5.45
N SER A 778 -8.86 7.28 4.77
CA SER A 778 -8.85 8.61 4.15
C SER A 778 -9.21 8.56 2.67
N SER A 779 -9.90 9.60 2.18
CA SER A 779 -10.08 9.86 0.75
C SER A 779 -8.83 10.44 0.10
N ASN A 780 -7.88 10.97 0.87
CA ASN A 780 -6.60 11.46 0.33
C ASN A 780 -5.60 10.29 0.17
N PRO A 781 -5.08 10.03 -1.05
CA PRO A 781 -4.12 8.95 -1.29
C PRO A 781 -2.82 9.05 -0.47
N GLU A 782 -2.40 10.26 -0.08
CA GLU A 782 -1.20 10.46 0.74
C GLU A 782 -1.38 10.00 2.19
N LEU A 783 -2.63 9.91 2.64
CA LEU A 783 -3.01 9.46 3.98
C LEU A 783 -3.50 8.00 3.99
N GLN A 784 -3.48 7.32 2.84
CA GLN A 784 -3.72 5.88 2.79
C GLN A 784 -2.47 5.17 3.33
N GLY A 785 -2.63 4.47 4.46
CA GLY A 785 -1.58 3.60 4.99
C GLY A 785 -1.26 2.44 4.04
N SER A 786 -0.19 1.70 4.32
CA SER A 786 0.07 0.41 3.68
C SER A 786 -1.04 -0.61 4.01
N GLU A 787 -1.00 -1.80 3.40
CA GLU A 787 -2.00 -2.87 3.60
C GLU A 787 -2.21 -3.25 5.08
N ASP A 788 -1.25 -2.95 5.95
CA ASP A 788 -1.28 -3.14 7.41
C ASP A 788 -1.82 -1.92 8.20
N GLY A 789 -2.33 -0.89 7.51
CA GLY A 789 -2.88 0.32 8.11
C GLY A 789 -1.85 1.30 8.65
N MET A 790 -0.55 1.10 8.35
CA MET A 790 0.53 1.97 8.81
C MET A 790 0.80 3.11 7.83
N LEU A 791 0.82 4.35 8.31
CA LEU A 791 1.23 5.52 7.54
C LEU A 791 2.68 5.88 7.89
N ARG A 792 3.48 6.33 6.93
CA ARG A 792 4.82 6.87 7.24
C ARG A 792 4.68 8.13 8.08
N ALA A 793 5.39 8.19 9.21
CA ALA A 793 5.31 9.35 10.09
C ALA A 793 5.70 10.64 9.37
N GLU A 794 6.72 10.58 8.50
CA GLU A 794 7.17 11.74 7.72
C GLU A 794 6.08 12.26 6.78
N LYS A 795 5.35 11.37 6.10
CA LYS A 795 4.26 11.77 5.19
C LYS A 795 3.12 12.47 5.92
N LEU A 796 2.71 11.96 7.09
CA LEU A 796 1.68 12.61 7.89
C LEU A 796 2.12 14.01 8.34
N LEU A 797 3.38 14.13 8.76
CA LEU A 797 3.96 15.40 9.20
C LEU A 797 4.11 16.41 8.07
N GLU A 798 4.53 15.97 6.88
CA GLU A 798 4.60 16.80 5.67
C GLU A 798 3.20 17.24 5.21
N TYR A 799 2.22 16.34 5.26
CA TYR A 799 0.81 16.67 5.00
C TYR A 799 0.32 17.76 5.95
N PHE A 800 0.49 17.60 7.27
CA PHE A 800 0.12 18.62 8.24
C PHE A 800 0.85 19.94 8.01
N ASP A 801 2.17 19.92 7.79
CA ASP A 801 2.94 21.13 7.53
C ASP A 801 2.52 21.84 6.25
N SER A 802 2.10 21.09 5.22
CA SER A 802 1.60 21.68 3.97
C SER A 802 0.28 22.44 4.15
N LEU A 803 -0.50 22.10 5.18
CA LEU A 803 -1.77 22.75 5.52
C LEU A 803 -1.59 23.90 6.51
N VAL A 804 -0.94 23.64 7.64
CA VAL A 804 -0.87 24.60 8.77
C VAL A 804 0.45 25.35 8.86
N GLY A 805 1.44 24.98 8.04
CA GLY A 805 2.81 25.45 8.16
C GLY A 805 3.50 24.88 9.39
N ARG A 806 4.81 24.60 9.30
CA ARG A 806 5.56 24.05 10.45
C ARG A 806 5.44 24.96 11.68
N GLY A 807 4.89 24.42 12.77
CA GLY A 807 4.58 25.15 14.00
C GLY A 807 3.37 26.08 13.91
N GLY A 808 2.43 25.82 13.00
CA GLY A 808 1.17 26.58 12.85
C GLY A 808 1.32 27.95 12.19
N LYS A 809 2.48 28.23 11.56
CA LYS A 809 2.79 29.55 11.00
C LYS A 809 1.83 30.03 9.92
N SER A 810 1.20 29.12 9.18
CA SER A 810 0.25 29.45 8.10
C SER A 810 -1.17 29.71 8.62
N VAL A 811 -1.52 29.22 9.82
CA VAL A 811 -2.86 29.36 10.40
C VAL A 811 -3.23 30.84 10.58
N LEU A 812 -2.28 31.66 11.03
CA LEU A 812 -2.48 33.11 11.15
C LEU A 812 -2.83 33.78 9.80
N GLY A 813 -2.32 33.25 8.70
CA GLY A 813 -2.64 33.73 7.35
C GLY A 813 -4.04 33.33 6.91
N LEU A 814 -4.50 32.12 7.27
CA LEU A 814 -5.86 31.64 6.99
C LEU A 814 -6.93 32.33 7.85
N CYS A 815 -6.55 32.82 9.02
CA CYS A 815 -7.45 33.50 9.94
C CYS A 815 -7.65 34.99 9.63
N ARG A 816 -6.77 35.60 8.83
CA ARG A 816 -6.86 37.00 8.38
C ARG A 816 -7.60 37.08 7.05
#